data_AF-A0A3B0XY21-F1
#
_entry.id   AF-A0A3B0XY21-F1
#
_cell.length_a   1.000
_cell.length_b   1.000
_cell.length_c   1.000
_cell.angle_alpha   90.00
_cell.angle_beta   90.00
_cell.angle_gamma   90.00
#
_symmetry.space_group_name_H-M   'P 1'
#
loop_
_entity.id
_entity.type
_entity.pdbx_description
1 polymer ?
#
loop_
_entity_poly.entity_id
_entity_poly.type
_entity_poly.pdbx_seq_one_letter_code
_entity_poly.pdbx_strand_id
1 'polypeptide(L)'
;MLQIVHVTAKATNAGSGQVVCTAASHLVQDGIKHTLISLAEAEDGSHVRLQKAGIALVEAPSKTQLTALLAQADIVRLEWWNNPQIVEFIHSDLPPMRLVVYLHNCADHYPGIITPELVEVVDFCIAGSRYTHNHGVLAALSEEQRREKTDTVLATADFTQLSDERKPHDGFVVSYIGNLDISKRPQNLLAMSSAARIPGVRFVVRAKGDPELLLKEVHSQSLEHCFDIAGLDDDVGSLLAQTDVSGYPLNYYSDGYSGEALYVQQAMYAGAVPVVFSRGGLQDLVIHEFSGLVVDDMPAYSAALEYLYEHPQERQRMSDNARSYARQMFGSERSAAKLRCIYNRMMKQPKREHHWPLPIGESISYAGTDGAELFIRTLGLGQEDNPFQISLSAADFDDVLVAEQAIAEMQSSYVLQEFSRHYPDDGYLQLWAGLNFSQRGEYSLASDAFHQASRAGLRHWRLWFYQARAAEQLGRINEAHKLCQKVLDLALNFHPAMVMLHRLNTQLRKPQQSRVVLFSYPRSGNTWLRYIIEVLTGRPSISPDNIINDRPICIRVGGLDVNREAQPSAIKYHRLSEIDENDADQPLIVVVRNYKECIVRNRYDLSEREFDFPQEHPVYLEPLRYYHNFKGSKLLIYYETLMQFPERIIADLASFLKLSEKVSDDFLNDYQAHFKHSLKGYPGSQTGGKKISCHAERLTAEQRLSWDQQLRAAEVEIFDNYLSHYCEQDIEKRYNQ
;
A
#
# COMPACT_ATOMS: atom_id res chain seq x y z
N MET A 1 -16.10 -56.13 0.82
CA MET A 1 -16.70 -54.79 0.66
C MET A 1 -15.55 -53.81 0.70
N LEU A 2 -15.38 -52.97 -0.32
CA LEU A 2 -14.23 -52.06 -0.40
C LEU A 2 -14.37 -50.96 0.66
N GLN A 3 -13.33 -50.67 1.42
CA GLN A 3 -13.29 -49.63 2.44
C GLN A 3 -12.35 -48.48 2.02
N ILE A 4 -12.92 -47.32 1.74
CA ILE A 4 -12.20 -46.10 1.40
C ILE A 4 -12.15 -45.18 2.61
N VAL A 5 -10.94 -44.77 3.00
CA VAL A 5 -10.74 -43.75 4.03
C VAL A 5 -10.29 -42.46 3.35
N HIS A 6 -11.08 -41.41 3.50
CA HIS A 6 -10.72 -40.06 3.08
C HIS A 6 -10.02 -39.34 4.24
N VAL A 7 -8.98 -38.57 3.95
CA VAL A 7 -8.28 -37.74 4.94
C VAL A 7 -8.28 -36.30 4.46
N THR A 8 -8.70 -35.38 5.33
CA THR A 8 -8.72 -33.93 5.05
C THR A 8 -8.28 -33.14 6.28
N ALA A 9 -7.74 -31.94 6.08
CA ALA A 9 -7.36 -31.03 7.16
C ALA A 9 -8.55 -30.77 8.11
N LYS A 10 -9.69 -30.42 7.52
CA LYS A 10 -10.93 -30.14 8.22
C LYS A 10 -12.11 -30.52 7.32
N ALA A 11 -13.09 -31.25 7.87
CA ALA A 11 -14.36 -31.45 7.19
C ALA A 11 -15.11 -30.12 7.12
N THR A 12 -15.40 -29.65 5.90
CA THR A 12 -16.06 -28.35 5.66
C THR A 12 -17.36 -28.52 4.91
N ASN A 13 -18.21 -27.49 5.02
CA ASN A 13 -19.39 -27.35 4.18
C ASN A 13 -19.10 -26.63 2.84
N ALA A 14 -17.83 -26.35 2.54
CA ALA A 14 -17.39 -25.72 1.31
C ALA A 14 -17.26 -26.72 0.14
N GLY A 15 -16.71 -26.26 -1.00
CA GLY A 15 -16.59 -27.03 -2.24
C GLY A 15 -15.89 -28.37 -2.06
N SER A 16 -14.77 -28.40 -1.33
CA SER A 16 -13.99 -29.62 -1.07
C SER A 16 -14.82 -30.74 -0.43
N GLY A 17 -15.53 -30.42 0.66
CA GLY A 17 -16.40 -31.35 1.36
C GLY A 17 -17.57 -31.80 0.49
N GLN A 18 -18.10 -30.90 -0.35
CA GLN A 18 -19.16 -31.25 -1.30
C GLN A 18 -18.67 -32.23 -2.37
N VAL A 19 -17.46 -32.07 -2.91
CA VAL A 19 -16.88 -32.97 -3.92
C VAL A 19 -16.73 -34.39 -3.37
N VAL A 20 -16.24 -34.53 -2.13
CA VAL A 20 -16.16 -35.83 -1.45
C VAL A 20 -17.53 -36.47 -1.32
N CYS A 21 -18.52 -35.73 -0.82
CA CYS A 21 -19.88 -36.24 -0.59
C CYS A 21 -20.57 -36.67 -1.89
N THR A 22 -20.47 -35.83 -2.93
CA THR A 22 -21.18 -36.02 -4.20
C THR A 22 -20.74 -37.30 -4.89
N ALA A 23 -19.43 -37.52 -5.03
CA ALA A 23 -18.91 -38.73 -5.67
C ALA A 23 -19.09 -39.99 -4.81
N ALA A 24 -18.89 -39.89 -3.49
CA ALA A 24 -19.01 -41.03 -2.59
C ALA A 24 -20.47 -41.50 -2.42
N SER A 25 -21.46 -40.60 -2.47
CA SER A 25 -22.88 -40.96 -2.33
C SER A 25 -23.33 -42.03 -3.34
N HIS A 26 -22.85 -41.96 -4.58
CA HIS A 26 -23.13 -42.96 -5.62
C HIS A 26 -22.41 -44.27 -5.34
N LEU A 27 -21.15 -44.22 -4.88
CA LEU A 27 -20.36 -45.41 -4.58
C LEU A 27 -20.86 -46.16 -3.34
N VAL A 28 -21.47 -45.46 -2.38
CA VAL A 28 -22.14 -46.08 -1.22
C VAL A 28 -23.31 -46.96 -1.67
N GLN A 29 -24.08 -46.53 -2.68
CA GLN A 29 -25.17 -47.34 -3.24
C GLN A 29 -24.65 -48.64 -3.89
N ASP A 30 -23.41 -48.64 -4.37
CA ASP A 30 -22.73 -49.83 -4.90
C ASP A 30 -22.04 -50.68 -3.82
N GLY A 31 -22.27 -50.36 -2.55
CA GLY A 31 -21.71 -51.09 -1.42
C GLY A 31 -20.25 -50.78 -1.14
N ILE A 32 -19.71 -49.62 -1.53
CA ILE A 32 -18.39 -49.17 -1.05
C ILE A 32 -18.58 -48.42 0.26
N LYS A 33 -17.81 -48.78 1.29
CA LYS A 33 -17.87 -48.11 2.59
C LYS A 33 -16.90 -46.94 2.62
N HIS A 34 -17.40 -45.75 2.96
CA HIS A 34 -16.61 -44.53 3.05
C HIS A 34 -16.53 -44.03 4.50
N THR A 35 -15.33 -43.67 4.93
CA THR A 35 -15.07 -42.95 6.18
C THR A 35 -14.26 -41.71 5.86
N LEU A 36 -14.68 -40.53 6.33
CA LEU A 36 -13.90 -39.30 6.30
C LEU A 36 -13.23 -39.07 7.65
N ILE A 37 -11.92 -38.91 7.64
CA ILE A 37 -11.11 -38.48 8.77
C ILE A 37 -10.86 -36.98 8.61
N SER A 38 -11.36 -36.19 9.55
CA SER A 38 -11.05 -34.77 9.71
C SER A 38 -9.92 -34.63 10.72
N LEU A 39 -8.77 -34.08 10.32
CA LEU A 39 -7.60 -33.95 11.21
C LEU A 39 -7.82 -32.91 12.33
N ALA A 40 -8.70 -31.94 12.11
CA ALA A 40 -9.26 -31.05 13.12
C ALA A 40 -10.76 -31.30 13.35
N GLU A 41 -11.34 -30.60 14.32
CA GLU A 41 -12.80 -30.56 14.53
C GLU A 41 -13.51 -30.09 13.26
N ALA A 42 -14.62 -30.77 12.91
CA ALA A 42 -15.38 -30.46 11.70
C ALA A 42 -16.07 -29.10 11.80
N GLU A 43 -16.36 -28.48 10.66
CA GLU A 43 -17.22 -27.31 10.59
C GLU A 43 -18.68 -27.69 10.89
N ASP A 44 -19.40 -26.82 11.59
CA ASP A 44 -20.83 -26.99 11.92
C ASP A 44 -21.64 -27.38 10.69
N GLY A 45 -22.48 -28.42 10.83
CA GLY A 45 -23.34 -28.94 9.76
C GLY A 45 -22.69 -29.98 8.84
N SER A 46 -21.36 -30.16 8.88
CA SER A 46 -20.65 -31.17 8.06
C SER A 46 -21.15 -32.60 8.34
N HIS A 47 -21.48 -32.89 9.61
CA HIS A 47 -22.06 -34.18 10.03
C HIS A 47 -23.33 -34.54 9.25
N VAL A 48 -24.25 -33.57 9.11
CA VAL A 48 -25.54 -33.79 8.45
C VAL A 48 -25.32 -34.14 6.98
N ARG A 49 -24.40 -33.45 6.31
CA ARG A 49 -24.07 -33.70 4.90
C ARG A 49 -23.43 -35.07 4.70
N LEU A 50 -22.42 -35.40 5.51
CA LEU A 50 -21.73 -36.69 5.42
C LEU A 50 -22.67 -37.86 5.73
N GLN A 51 -23.53 -37.71 6.75
CA GLN A 51 -24.55 -38.70 7.08
C GLN A 51 -25.54 -38.91 5.92
N LYS A 52 -26.01 -37.83 5.29
CA LYS A 52 -26.88 -37.92 4.08
C LYS A 52 -26.17 -38.63 2.93
N ALA A 53 -24.87 -38.44 2.78
CA ALA A 53 -24.05 -39.11 1.78
C ALA A 53 -23.66 -40.56 2.16
N GLY A 54 -24.02 -41.04 3.35
CA GLY A 54 -23.67 -42.38 3.84
C GLY A 54 -22.19 -42.53 4.23
N ILE A 55 -21.52 -41.44 4.59
CA ILE A 55 -20.10 -41.39 4.94
C ILE A 55 -19.96 -41.27 6.46
N ALA A 56 -19.19 -42.15 7.07
CA ALA A 56 -18.86 -42.05 8.49
C ALA A 56 -17.83 -40.93 8.72
N LEU A 57 -18.00 -40.13 9.77
CA LEU A 57 -17.04 -39.07 10.14
C LEU A 57 -16.26 -39.49 11.39
N VAL A 58 -14.95 -39.28 11.36
CA VAL A 58 -14.04 -39.36 12.52
C VAL A 58 -13.29 -38.04 12.61
N GLU A 59 -13.33 -37.39 13.76
CA GLU A 59 -12.73 -36.07 13.96
C GLU A 59 -11.57 -36.14 14.95
N ALA A 60 -10.52 -35.39 14.66
CA ALA A 60 -9.32 -35.24 15.47
C ALA A 60 -8.89 -36.56 16.16
N PRO A 61 -8.73 -37.66 15.41
CA PRO A 61 -8.45 -38.96 16.02
C PRO A 61 -7.10 -38.95 16.73
N SER A 62 -6.99 -39.73 17.81
CA SER A 62 -5.67 -40.00 18.42
C SER A 62 -4.74 -40.68 17.40
N LYS A 63 -3.41 -40.52 17.55
CA LYS A 63 -2.41 -41.18 16.67
C LYS A 63 -2.68 -42.68 16.52
N THR A 64 -3.01 -43.37 17.61
CA THR A 64 -3.34 -44.80 17.60
C THR A 64 -4.60 -45.11 16.79
N GLN A 65 -5.67 -44.33 16.96
CA GLN A 65 -6.91 -44.51 16.21
C GLN A 65 -6.70 -44.22 14.72
N LEU A 66 -5.98 -43.13 14.40
CA LEU A 66 -5.62 -42.77 13.04
C LEU A 66 -4.86 -43.91 12.35
N THR A 67 -3.76 -44.39 12.94
CA THR A 67 -2.97 -45.50 12.39
C THR A 67 -3.82 -46.77 12.19
N ALA A 68 -4.69 -47.11 13.15
CA ALA A 68 -5.57 -48.26 13.02
C ALA A 68 -6.55 -48.15 11.84
N LEU A 69 -7.18 -46.97 11.67
CA LEU A 69 -8.11 -46.71 10.57
C LEU A 69 -7.41 -46.77 9.20
N LEU A 70 -6.23 -46.16 9.09
CA LEU A 70 -5.44 -46.17 7.85
C LEU A 70 -4.97 -47.58 7.49
N ALA A 71 -4.48 -48.35 8.46
CA ALA A 71 -4.02 -49.73 8.24
C ALA A 71 -5.15 -50.66 7.80
N GLN A 72 -6.37 -50.45 8.31
CA GLN A 72 -7.56 -51.23 7.95
C GLN A 72 -8.15 -50.84 6.58
N ALA A 73 -7.96 -49.61 6.13
CA ALA A 73 -8.48 -49.13 4.85
C ALA A 73 -7.95 -49.95 3.68
N ASP A 74 -8.78 -50.20 2.66
CA ASP A 74 -8.31 -50.79 1.41
C ASP A 74 -7.51 -49.76 0.59
N ILE A 75 -8.00 -48.52 0.58
CA ILE A 75 -7.41 -47.35 -0.07
C ILE A 75 -7.60 -46.14 0.85
N VAL A 76 -6.55 -45.33 0.98
CA VAL A 76 -6.57 -44.02 1.63
C VAL A 76 -6.56 -42.95 0.55
N ARG A 77 -7.54 -42.05 0.56
CA ARG A 77 -7.64 -40.90 -0.33
C ARG A 77 -7.37 -39.61 0.45
N LEU A 78 -6.28 -38.93 0.15
CA LEU A 78 -5.91 -37.65 0.75
C LEU A 78 -6.50 -36.50 -0.09
N GLU A 79 -7.35 -35.67 0.51
CA GLU A 79 -7.97 -34.51 -0.14
C GLU A 79 -7.02 -33.30 -0.03
N TRP A 80 -6.23 -33.02 -1.08
CA TRP A 80 -5.11 -32.08 -1.05
C TRP A 80 -5.51 -30.63 -1.36
N TRP A 81 -5.21 -29.73 -0.42
CA TRP A 81 -5.43 -28.28 -0.51
C TRP A 81 -4.16 -27.45 -0.22
N ASN A 82 -3.01 -28.10 -0.09
CA ASN A 82 -1.79 -27.57 0.50
C ASN A 82 -2.08 -26.84 1.84
N ASN A 83 -2.28 -27.60 2.90
CA ASN A 83 -2.63 -27.08 4.23
C ASN A 83 -1.71 -27.71 5.28
N PRO A 84 -1.31 -26.99 6.35
CA PRO A 84 -0.33 -27.46 7.33
C PRO A 84 -0.68 -28.83 7.92
N GLN A 85 -1.94 -29.09 8.26
CA GLN A 85 -2.35 -30.36 8.88
C GLN A 85 -2.21 -31.55 7.93
N ILE A 86 -2.51 -31.35 6.64
CA ILE A 86 -2.32 -32.38 5.60
C ILE A 86 -0.83 -32.64 5.36
N VAL A 87 -0.03 -31.58 5.42
CA VAL A 87 1.41 -31.66 5.18
C VAL A 87 2.09 -32.35 6.37
N GLU A 88 1.74 -32.02 7.60
CA GLU A 88 2.16 -32.76 8.80
C GLU A 88 1.74 -34.24 8.73
N PHE A 89 0.51 -34.51 8.29
CA PHE A 89 0.00 -35.87 8.13
C PHE A 89 0.87 -36.69 7.16
N ILE A 90 1.15 -36.18 5.96
CA ILE A 90 1.91 -36.92 4.95
C ILE A 90 3.40 -37.09 5.31
N HIS A 91 3.92 -36.25 6.22
CA HIS A 91 5.28 -36.35 6.76
C HIS A 91 5.37 -37.18 8.05
N SER A 92 4.24 -37.67 8.58
CA SER A 92 4.21 -38.47 9.81
C SER A 92 4.51 -39.95 9.56
N ASP A 93 4.71 -40.73 10.63
CA ASP A 93 4.83 -42.19 10.54
C ASP A 93 3.49 -42.82 10.13
N LEU A 94 3.33 -43.12 8.85
CA LEU A 94 2.11 -43.72 8.30
C LEU A 94 2.27 -45.25 8.15
N PRO A 95 1.21 -46.04 8.43
CA PRO A 95 1.25 -47.48 8.19
C PRO A 95 1.25 -47.78 6.68
N PRO A 96 1.69 -48.99 6.26
CA PRO A 96 1.60 -49.37 4.86
C PRO A 96 0.16 -49.28 4.33
N MET A 97 -0.03 -48.59 3.21
CA MET A 97 -1.34 -48.33 2.63
C MET A 97 -1.31 -48.24 1.09
N ARG A 98 -2.46 -47.94 0.48
CA ARG A 98 -2.56 -47.52 -0.92
C ARG A 98 -3.01 -46.07 -0.89
N LEU A 99 -2.10 -45.15 -1.20
CA LEU A 99 -2.32 -43.71 -1.03
C LEU A 99 -2.65 -43.08 -2.38
N VAL A 100 -3.89 -42.60 -2.47
CA VAL A 100 -4.37 -41.79 -3.59
C VAL A 100 -4.46 -40.34 -3.10
N VAL A 101 -3.99 -39.38 -3.87
CA VAL A 101 -4.22 -37.95 -3.59
C VAL A 101 -5.24 -37.40 -4.56
N TYR A 102 -6.17 -36.59 -4.08
CA TYR A 102 -7.10 -35.83 -4.91
C TYR A 102 -6.74 -34.35 -4.84
N LEU A 103 -6.35 -33.78 -5.97
CA LEU A 103 -5.84 -32.42 -6.10
C LEU A 103 -7.00 -31.49 -6.41
N HIS A 104 -7.34 -30.62 -5.46
CA HIS A 104 -8.45 -29.69 -5.61
C HIS A 104 -8.04 -28.32 -6.19
N ASN A 105 -6.75 -27.99 -6.17
CA ASN A 105 -6.20 -26.76 -6.73
C ASN A 105 -5.75 -26.95 -8.19
N CYS A 106 -5.74 -25.85 -8.95
CA CYS A 106 -5.18 -25.72 -10.29
C CYS A 106 -3.65 -25.88 -10.31
N ALA A 107 -3.01 -25.51 -9.20
CA ALA A 107 -1.61 -25.81 -8.88
C ALA A 107 -0.58 -25.33 -9.90
N ASP A 108 -0.80 -24.13 -10.44
CA ASP A 108 0.01 -23.51 -11.47
C ASP A 108 0.88 -22.35 -10.96
N HIS A 109 0.65 -21.86 -9.74
CA HIS A 109 1.41 -20.75 -9.15
C HIS A 109 1.64 -20.94 -7.64
N TYR A 110 2.67 -20.27 -7.10
CA TYR A 110 2.91 -20.23 -5.66
C TYR A 110 1.78 -19.51 -4.91
N PRO A 111 1.47 -19.92 -3.66
CA PRO A 111 2.01 -21.07 -2.92
C PRO A 111 1.24 -22.39 -3.15
N GLY A 112 0.45 -22.49 -4.23
CA GLY A 112 -0.49 -23.59 -4.48
C GLY A 112 0.03 -24.72 -5.39
N ILE A 113 1.31 -24.76 -5.75
CA ILE A 113 1.84 -25.71 -6.75
C ILE A 113 1.77 -27.18 -6.30
N ILE A 114 1.82 -28.12 -7.26
CA ILE A 114 2.05 -29.54 -7.01
C ILE A 114 3.52 -29.84 -7.30
N THR A 115 4.20 -30.47 -6.35
CA THR A 115 5.63 -30.77 -6.46
C THR A 115 5.88 -32.20 -6.98
N PRO A 116 7.03 -32.47 -7.62
CA PRO A 116 7.45 -33.82 -7.99
C PRO A 116 7.47 -34.79 -6.80
N GLU A 117 7.88 -34.32 -5.63
CA GLU A 117 7.95 -35.11 -4.40
C GLU A 117 6.56 -35.62 -4.00
N LEU A 118 5.51 -34.80 -4.11
CA LEU A 118 4.15 -35.26 -3.83
C LEU A 118 3.72 -36.38 -4.78
N VAL A 119 4.02 -36.24 -6.08
CA VAL A 119 3.69 -37.25 -7.11
C VAL A 119 4.45 -38.56 -6.91
N GLU A 120 5.69 -38.46 -6.43
CA GLU A 120 6.52 -39.62 -6.11
C GLU A 120 6.02 -40.35 -4.86
N VAL A 121 5.73 -39.61 -3.79
CA VAL A 121 5.28 -40.16 -2.50
C VAL A 121 4.04 -41.00 -2.68
N VAL A 122 3.03 -40.50 -3.40
CA VAL A 122 1.73 -41.16 -3.52
C VAL A 122 1.70 -42.25 -4.60
N ASP A 123 0.73 -43.15 -4.50
CA ASP A 123 0.56 -44.21 -5.51
C ASP A 123 -0.19 -43.71 -6.75
N PHE A 124 -1.13 -42.78 -6.57
CA PHE A 124 -1.92 -42.23 -7.66
C PHE A 124 -2.41 -40.81 -7.37
N CYS A 125 -2.27 -39.91 -8.35
CA CYS A 125 -2.74 -38.53 -8.32
C CYS A 125 -4.02 -38.38 -9.14
N ILE A 126 -5.10 -37.96 -8.50
CA ILE A 126 -6.35 -37.59 -9.16
C ILE A 126 -6.37 -36.07 -9.31
N ALA A 127 -6.40 -35.59 -10.54
CA ALA A 127 -6.61 -34.18 -10.82
C ALA A 127 -8.11 -33.85 -10.82
N GLY A 128 -8.53 -32.91 -9.96
CA GLY A 128 -9.91 -32.44 -9.85
C GLY A 128 -10.40 -31.61 -11.04
N SER A 129 -9.49 -31.14 -11.88
CA SER A 129 -9.78 -30.40 -13.12
C SER A 129 -8.87 -30.87 -14.27
N ARG A 130 -9.31 -30.63 -15.51
CA ARG A 130 -8.47 -30.88 -16.70
C ARG A 130 -7.23 -30.00 -16.68
N TYR A 131 -7.38 -28.76 -16.23
CA TYR A 131 -6.32 -27.79 -16.14
C TYR A 131 -5.17 -28.29 -15.27
N THR A 132 -5.46 -28.73 -14.04
CA THR A 132 -4.48 -29.32 -13.12
C THR A 132 -3.74 -30.51 -13.75
N HIS A 133 -4.46 -31.38 -14.48
CA HIS A 133 -3.88 -32.55 -15.13
C HIS A 133 -2.96 -32.20 -16.31
N ASN A 134 -3.18 -31.06 -16.95
CA ASN A 134 -2.49 -30.64 -18.18
C ASN A 134 -1.49 -29.50 -17.95
N HIS A 135 -1.22 -29.13 -16.69
CA HIS A 135 -0.21 -28.14 -16.31
C HIS A 135 0.75 -28.68 -15.26
N GLY A 136 1.82 -27.93 -15.02
CA GLY A 136 2.80 -28.18 -13.97
C GLY A 136 3.43 -29.57 -14.05
N VAL A 137 3.69 -30.16 -12.88
CA VAL A 137 4.41 -31.44 -12.78
C VAL A 137 3.67 -32.60 -13.44
N LEU A 138 2.33 -32.62 -13.42
CA LEU A 138 1.57 -33.71 -14.03
C LEU A 138 1.72 -33.71 -15.55
N ALA A 139 1.73 -32.53 -16.18
CA ALA A 139 1.96 -32.38 -17.62
C ALA A 139 3.37 -32.79 -18.04
N ALA A 140 4.36 -32.59 -17.16
CA ALA A 140 5.76 -32.93 -17.42
C ALA A 140 6.06 -34.44 -17.33
N LEU A 141 5.15 -35.24 -16.77
CA LEU A 141 5.28 -36.70 -16.73
C LEU A 141 5.25 -37.30 -18.14
N SER A 142 6.03 -38.36 -18.37
CA SER A 142 5.97 -39.12 -19.63
C SER A 142 4.58 -39.73 -19.84
N GLU A 143 4.20 -40.08 -21.07
CA GLU A 143 2.88 -40.70 -21.31
C GLU A 143 2.66 -41.99 -20.50
N GLU A 144 3.72 -42.78 -20.30
CA GLU A 144 3.68 -43.98 -19.47
C GLU A 144 3.45 -43.63 -18.01
N GLN A 145 4.22 -42.69 -17.47
CA GLN A 145 4.03 -42.18 -16.11
C GLN A 145 2.64 -41.58 -15.93
N ARG A 146 2.12 -40.82 -16.89
CA ARG A 146 0.76 -40.27 -16.84
C ARG A 146 -0.26 -41.39 -16.75
N ARG A 147 -0.18 -42.39 -17.64
CA ARG A 147 -1.05 -43.58 -17.57
C ARG A 147 -0.92 -44.32 -16.26
N GLU A 148 0.22 -44.29 -15.59
CA GLU A 148 0.48 -45.03 -14.35
C GLU A 148 0.10 -44.31 -13.07
N LYS A 149 0.39 -43.02 -13.02
CA LYS A 149 0.39 -42.21 -11.80
C LYS A 149 -0.75 -41.21 -11.74
N THR A 150 -1.45 -40.90 -12.83
CA THR A 150 -2.51 -39.88 -12.76
C THR A 150 -3.68 -40.07 -13.72
N ASP A 151 -4.83 -39.53 -13.35
CA ASP A 151 -5.99 -39.38 -14.23
C ASP A 151 -6.82 -38.19 -13.73
N THR A 152 -7.77 -37.73 -14.55
CA THR A 152 -8.72 -36.68 -14.21
C THR A 152 -10.02 -37.28 -13.70
N VAL A 153 -10.43 -36.91 -12.48
CA VAL A 153 -11.81 -37.08 -11.99
C VAL A 153 -12.32 -35.70 -11.62
N LEU A 154 -13.18 -35.17 -12.48
CA LEU A 154 -13.69 -33.81 -12.29
C LEU A 154 -14.43 -33.68 -10.96
N ALA A 155 -14.19 -32.57 -10.27
CA ALA A 155 -15.06 -32.13 -9.22
C ALA A 155 -16.47 -31.95 -9.81
N THR A 156 -17.47 -32.51 -9.12
CA THR A 156 -18.85 -32.54 -9.62
C THR A 156 -19.77 -31.90 -8.61
N ALA A 157 -20.64 -31.03 -9.10
CA ALA A 157 -21.69 -30.45 -8.29
C ALA A 157 -22.81 -31.46 -8.04
N ASP A 158 -23.51 -31.27 -6.92
CA ASP A 158 -24.74 -31.99 -6.65
C ASP A 158 -25.89 -31.33 -7.43
N PHE A 159 -26.55 -32.11 -8.29
CA PHE A 159 -27.72 -31.68 -9.08
C PHE A 159 -29.05 -32.15 -8.50
N THR A 160 -29.06 -32.94 -7.43
CA THR A 160 -30.28 -33.59 -6.91
C THR A 160 -31.38 -32.61 -6.47
N GLN A 161 -31.00 -31.40 -6.08
CA GLN A 161 -31.93 -30.34 -5.65
C GLN A 161 -32.22 -29.31 -6.74
N LEU A 162 -31.70 -29.50 -7.95
CA LEU A 162 -31.90 -28.57 -9.06
C LEU A 162 -32.99 -29.07 -9.98
N SER A 163 -33.87 -28.15 -10.36
CA SER A 163 -34.75 -28.36 -11.51
C SER A 163 -33.99 -28.04 -12.78
N ASP A 164 -34.22 -28.84 -13.81
CA ASP A 164 -33.79 -28.55 -15.17
C ASP A 164 -34.78 -27.68 -15.95
N GLU A 165 -35.95 -27.41 -15.37
CA GLU A 165 -36.97 -26.54 -15.95
C GLU A 165 -36.68 -25.08 -15.65
N ARG A 166 -36.68 -24.27 -16.71
CA ARG A 166 -36.61 -22.80 -16.60
C ARG A 166 -37.93 -22.27 -16.07
N LYS A 167 -37.87 -21.40 -15.06
CA LYS A 167 -39.02 -20.65 -14.56
C LYS A 167 -39.16 -19.36 -15.38
N PRO A 168 -40.39 -19.00 -15.82
CA PRO A 168 -40.63 -17.69 -16.44
C PRO A 168 -40.21 -16.56 -15.49
N HIS A 169 -39.62 -15.51 -16.06
CA HIS A 169 -39.23 -14.30 -15.33
C HIS A 169 -39.27 -13.09 -16.26
N ASP A 170 -39.33 -11.91 -15.66
CA ASP A 170 -39.24 -10.64 -16.39
C ASP A 170 -37.78 -10.19 -16.54
N GLY A 171 -37.52 -9.52 -17.67
CA GLY A 171 -36.22 -8.91 -17.98
C GLY A 171 -35.11 -9.93 -18.26
N PHE A 172 -33.87 -9.45 -18.16
CA PHE A 172 -32.65 -10.24 -18.37
C PHE A 172 -31.90 -10.41 -17.05
N VAL A 173 -31.67 -11.65 -16.61
CA VAL A 173 -31.11 -11.95 -15.28
C VAL A 173 -29.69 -12.50 -15.42
N VAL A 174 -28.74 -11.79 -14.83
CA VAL A 174 -27.33 -12.22 -14.74
C VAL A 174 -27.02 -12.52 -13.27
N SER A 175 -26.68 -13.75 -12.94
CA SER A 175 -26.36 -14.13 -11.56
C SER A 175 -24.87 -14.35 -11.32
N TYR A 176 -24.37 -13.91 -10.17
CA TYR A 176 -23.10 -14.31 -9.59
C TYR A 176 -23.37 -15.10 -8.30
N ILE A 177 -22.98 -16.38 -8.27
CA ILE A 177 -23.15 -17.24 -7.08
C ILE A 177 -21.79 -17.79 -6.64
N GLY A 178 -21.33 -17.43 -5.44
CA GLY A 178 -19.97 -17.77 -5.02
C GLY A 178 -19.55 -17.24 -3.66
N ASN A 179 -18.40 -16.57 -3.61
CA ASN A 179 -17.81 -16.02 -2.39
C ASN A 179 -17.37 -14.56 -2.65
N LEU A 180 -17.61 -13.68 -1.69
CA LEU A 180 -17.27 -12.25 -1.76
C LEU A 180 -15.83 -11.94 -1.35
N ASP A 181 -15.06 -12.94 -0.91
CA ASP A 181 -13.63 -12.79 -0.62
C ASP A 181 -12.92 -12.14 -1.81
N ILE A 182 -12.09 -11.15 -1.52
CA ILE A 182 -11.39 -10.35 -2.52
C ILE A 182 -10.38 -11.17 -3.35
N SER A 183 -9.95 -12.33 -2.85
CA SER A 183 -9.16 -13.27 -3.65
C SER A 183 -10.01 -13.87 -4.77
N LYS A 184 -11.30 -14.14 -4.54
CA LYS A 184 -12.18 -14.82 -5.49
C LYS A 184 -12.98 -13.85 -6.35
N ARG A 185 -13.53 -12.80 -5.75
CA ARG A 185 -14.35 -11.80 -6.43
C ARG A 185 -13.46 -10.70 -7.04
N PRO A 186 -13.60 -10.35 -8.33
CA PRO A 186 -12.96 -9.16 -8.88
C PRO A 186 -13.44 -7.92 -8.13
N GLN A 187 -12.52 -7.07 -7.71
CA GLN A 187 -12.85 -5.84 -6.98
C GLN A 187 -13.83 -4.96 -7.78
N ASN A 188 -13.66 -4.95 -9.11
CA ASN A 188 -14.42 -4.20 -10.10
C ASN A 188 -15.70 -4.91 -10.62
N LEU A 189 -16.21 -5.94 -9.91
CA LEU A 189 -17.39 -6.71 -10.32
C LEU A 189 -18.59 -5.82 -10.72
N LEU A 190 -18.89 -4.78 -9.92
CA LEU A 190 -20.01 -3.88 -10.20
C LEU A 190 -19.74 -3.03 -11.44
N ALA A 191 -18.55 -2.44 -11.53
CA ALA A 191 -18.17 -1.56 -12.63
C ALA A 191 -18.20 -2.28 -13.99
N MET A 192 -17.67 -3.50 -14.06
CA MET A 192 -17.69 -4.25 -15.33
C MET A 192 -19.07 -4.82 -15.67
N SER A 193 -19.87 -5.21 -14.67
CA SER A 193 -21.22 -5.71 -14.94
C SER A 193 -22.13 -4.57 -15.42
N SER A 194 -22.07 -3.41 -14.77
CA SER A 194 -22.86 -2.22 -15.13
C SER A 194 -22.40 -1.52 -16.43
N ALA A 195 -21.21 -1.83 -16.92
CA ALA A 195 -20.74 -1.36 -18.23
C ALA A 195 -21.53 -1.96 -19.40
N ALA A 196 -22.17 -3.13 -19.21
CA ALA A 196 -23.04 -3.74 -20.20
C ALA A 196 -24.35 -2.95 -20.35
N ARG A 197 -24.62 -2.46 -21.56
CA ARG A 197 -25.77 -1.59 -21.89
C ARG A 197 -27.03 -2.40 -22.18
N ILE A 198 -27.53 -3.06 -21.15
CA ILE A 198 -28.70 -3.95 -21.25
C ILE A 198 -29.91 -3.31 -20.58
N PRO A 199 -30.95 -2.90 -21.33
CA PRO A 199 -32.17 -2.33 -20.75
C PRO A 199 -32.86 -3.32 -19.80
N GLY A 200 -33.11 -2.89 -18.55
CA GLY A 200 -33.84 -3.68 -17.56
C GLY A 200 -33.12 -4.93 -17.05
N VAL A 201 -31.79 -4.98 -17.17
CA VAL A 201 -30.98 -6.07 -16.61
C VAL A 201 -31.07 -6.11 -15.07
N ARG A 202 -31.08 -7.31 -14.52
CA ARG A 202 -30.98 -7.58 -13.08
C ARG A 202 -29.73 -8.41 -12.81
N PHE A 203 -28.76 -7.81 -12.15
CA PHE A 203 -27.57 -8.46 -11.61
C PHE A 203 -27.87 -8.99 -10.20
N VAL A 204 -27.95 -10.31 -10.05
CA VAL A 204 -28.27 -10.96 -8.78
C VAL A 204 -27.02 -11.62 -8.20
N VAL A 205 -26.57 -11.12 -7.06
CA VAL A 205 -25.38 -11.62 -6.35
C VAL A 205 -25.85 -12.39 -5.11
N ARG A 206 -25.49 -13.67 -5.02
CA ARG A 206 -25.71 -14.53 -3.85
C ARG A 206 -24.40 -15.19 -3.46
N ALA A 207 -23.77 -14.74 -2.38
CA ALA A 207 -22.43 -15.20 -2.08
C ALA A 207 -22.16 -15.30 -0.57
N LYS A 208 -21.26 -16.21 -0.21
CA LYS A 208 -20.70 -16.29 1.15
C LYS A 208 -19.76 -15.12 1.41
N GLY A 209 -19.68 -14.66 2.65
CA GLY A 209 -18.90 -13.49 3.05
C GLY A 209 -19.81 -12.29 3.35
N ASP A 210 -19.21 -11.21 3.87
CA ASP A 210 -19.93 -9.99 4.24
C ASP A 210 -20.25 -9.12 2.99
N PRO A 211 -21.54 -8.89 2.66
CA PRO A 211 -21.92 -8.07 1.52
C PRO A 211 -21.83 -6.56 1.78
N GLU A 212 -21.58 -6.09 3.00
CA GLU A 212 -21.65 -4.67 3.35
C GLU A 212 -20.79 -3.77 2.47
N LEU A 213 -19.56 -4.20 2.16
CA LEU A 213 -18.66 -3.42 1.29
C LEU A 213 -19.22 -3.27 -0.12
N LEU A 214 -19.77 -4.36 -0.68
CA LEU A 214 -20.34 -4.35 -2.02
C LEU A 214 -21.65 -3.55 -2.05
N LEU A 215 -22.47 -3.64 -1.01
CA LEU A 215 -23.68 -2.81 -0.86
C LEU A 215 -23.34 -1.32 -0.78
N LYS A 216 -22.31 -0.94 0.00
CA LYS A 216 -21.81 0.45 0.04
C LYS A 216 -21.34 0.93 -1.33
N GLU A 217 -20.71 0.06 -2.11
CA GLU A 217 -20.27 0.36 -3.48
C GLU A 217 -21.46 0.53 -4.45
N VAL A 218 -22.48 -0.33 -4.36
CA VAL A 218 -23.74 -0.16 -5.12
C VAL A 218 -24.38 1.19 -4.81
N HIS A 219 -24.49 1.55 -3.54
CA HIS A 219 -25.08 2.83 -3.12
C HIS A 219 -24.28 4.03 -3.61
N SER A 220 -22.95 4.00 -3.49
CA SER A 220 -22.10 5.12 -3.93
C SER A 220 -22.12 5.33 -5.45
N GLN A 221 -22.37 4.26 -6.22
CA GLN A 221 -22.47 4.30 -7.68
C GLN A 221 -23.92 4.42 -8.19
N SER A 222 -24.92 4.51 -7.31
CA SER A 222 -26.35 4.59 -7.66
C SER A 222 -26.86 3.41 -8.52
N LEU A 223 -26.37 2.19 -8.22
CA LEU A 223 -26.63 0.96 -8.97
C LEU A 223 -27.76 0.09 -8.37
N GLU A 224 -28.51 0.58 -7.38
CA GLU A 224 -29.56 -0.18 -6.68
C GLU A 224 -30.70 -0.63 -7.60
N HIS A 225 -30.88 0.08 -8.71
CA HIS A 225 -31.93 -0.21 -9.68
C HIS A 225 -31.65 -1.47 -10.52
N CYS A 226 -30.40 -1.95 -10.57
CA CYS A 226 -30.01 -3.12 -11.36
C CYS A 226 -29.26 -4.19 -10.56
N PHE A 227 -28.81 -3.93 -9.33
CA PHE A 227 -28.17 -4.94 -8.47
C PHE A 227 -29.04 -5.37 -7.29
N ASP A 228 -29.16 -6.69 -7.13
CA ASP A 228 -29.72 -7.35 -5.96
C ASP A 228 -28.62 -8.20 -5.30
N ILE A 229 -28.10 -7.74 -4.16
CA ILE A 229 -27.01 -8.40 -3.43
C ILE A 229 -27.55 -8.93 -2.10
N ALA A 230 -27.32 -10.20 -1.85
CA ALA A 230 -27.61 -10.83 -0.57
C ALA A 230 -26.58 -11.93 -0.25
N GLY A 231 -26.67 -12.44 0.98
CA GLY A 231 -25.94 -13.65 1.37
C GLY A 231 -26.34 -14.85 0.52
N LEU A 232 -25.56 -15.93 0.64
CA LEU A 232 -25.91 -17.18 0.01
C LEU A 232 -27.04 -17.87 0.81
N ASP A 233 -28.26 -17.83 0.26
CA ASP A 233 -29.43 -18.56 0.78
C ASP A 233 -29.43 -20.03 0.34
N ASP A 234 -30.24 -20.86 1.01
CA ASP A 234 -30.36 -22.31 0.69
C ASP A 234 -31.06 -22.59 -0.66
N ASP A 235 -31.91 -21.69 -1.17
CA ASP A 235 -32.66 -21.90 -2.43
C ASP A 235 -31.93 -21.38 -3.68
N VAL A 236 -30.71 -21.85 -3.88
CA VAL A 236 -29.91 -21.58 -5.11
C VAL A 236 -30.64 -22.09 -6.36
N GLY A 237 -31.39 -23.18 -6.26
CA GLY A 237 -32.10 -23.78 -7.38
C GLY A 237 -33.16 -22.87 -7.99
N SER A 238 -33.98 -22.20 -7.17
CA SER A 238 -35.00 -21.27 -7.68
C SER A 238 -34.42 -20.02 -8.35
N LEU A 239 -33.25 -19.54 -7.88
CA LEU A 239 -32.53 -18.46 -8.55
C LEU A 239 -32.02 -18.93 -9.92
N LEU A 240 -31.29 -20.04 -9.96
CA LEU A 240 -30.72 -20.58 -11.19
C LEU A 240 -31.78 -20.88 -12.26
N ALA A 241 -32.97 -21.35 -11.87
CA ALA A 241 -34.09 -21.58 -12.79
C ALA A 241 -34.59 -20.31 -13.49
N GLN A 242 -34.31 -19.13 -12.92
CA GLN A 242 -34.66 -17.81 -13.47
C GLN A 242 -33.44 -17.06 -14.04
N THR A 243 -32.25 -17.65 -13.99
CA THR A 243 -31.02 -17.01 -14.47
C THR A 243 -30.86 -17.23 -15.98
N ASP A 244 -30.67 -16.14 -16.75
CA ASP A 244 -30.29 -16.23 -18.15
C ASP A 244 -28.80 -16.52 -18.32
N VAL A 245 -27.98 -15.77 -17.59
CA VAL A 245 -26.52 -15.82 -17.69
C VAL A 245 -25.92 -15.99 -16.31
N SER A 246 -25.05 -16.99 -16.16
CA SER A 246 -24.20 -17.12 -14.98
C SER A 246 -22.92 -16.33 -15.20
N GLY A 247 -22.93 -15.08 -14.75
CA GLY A 247 -21.76 -14.22 -14.76
C GLY A 247 -20.80 -14.65 -13.66
N TYR A 248 -19.74 -15.37 -14.02
CA TYR A 248 -18.73 -15.84 -13.06
C TYR A 248 -17.30 -15.44 -13.47
N PRO A 249 -17.04 -14.13 -13.57
CA PRO A 249 -15.70 -13.60 -13.81
C PRO A 249 -14.94 -13.68 -12.49
N LEU A 250 -14.30 -14.80 -12.14
CA LEU A 250 -13.47 -14.83 -10.94
C LEU A 250 -12.26 -13.92 -11.11
N ASN A 251 -11.78 -13.36 -10.02
CA ASN A 251 -10.61 -12.50 -10.04
C ASN A 251 -9.43 -13.25 -10.69
N TYR A 252 -8.61 -12.54 -11.47
CA TYR A 252 -7.35 -13.10 -12.02
C TYR A 252 -6.50 -13.76 -10.91
N TYR A 253 -6.65 -13.22 -9.71
CA TYR A 253 -5.96 -13.50 -8.47
C TYR A 253 -6.64 -14.61 -7.64
N SER A 254 -7.64 -15.34 -8.18
CA SER A 254 -8.43 -16.35 -7.46
C SER A 254 -7.65 -17.64 -7.22
N ASP A 255 -6.66 -17.53 -6.35
CA ASP A 255 -5.97 -18.53 -5.57
C ASP A 255 -5.39 -19.76 -6.31
N GLY A 256 -5.59 -19.93 -7.62
CA GLY A 256 -5.40 -21.25 -8.24
C GLY A 256 -6.34 -22.31 -7.64
N TYR A 257 -7.47 -21.93 -7.03
CA TYR A 257 -8.48 -22.86 -6.47
C TYR A 257 -9.83 -22.75 -7.21
N SER A 258 -9.84 -22.15 -8.39
CA SER A 258 -11.03 -21.95 -9.22
C SER A 258 -11.36 -23.15 -10.13
N GLY A 259 -10.66 -24.28 -9.97
CA GLY A 259 -10.79 -25.42 -10.88
C GLY A 259 -12.10 -26.21 -10.80
N GLU A 260 -12.83 -26.11 -9.68
CA GLU A 260 -14.05 -26.89 -9.46
C GLU A 260 -15.33 -26.12 -9.80
N ALA A 261 -15.40 -24.84 -9.41
CA ALA A 261 -16.51 -23.89 -9.61
C ALA A 261 -17.91 -24.54 -9.69
N LEU A 262 -18.30 -25.24 -8.62
CA LEU A 262 -19.51 -26.06 -8.57
C LEU A 262 -20.78 -25.27 -8.95
N TYR A 263 -20.90 -24.00 -8.55
CA TYR A 263 -22.05 -23.17 -8.92
C TYR A 263 -22.15 -22.88 -10.43
N VAL A 264 -21.04 -22.83 -11.15
CA VAL A 264 -21.06 -22.72 -12.62
C VAL A 264 -21.62 -24.00 -13.24
N GLN A 265 -21.22 -25.16 -12.72
CA GLN A 265 -21.75 -26.45 -13.18
C GLN A 265 -23.27 -26.56 -12.91
N GLN A 266 -23.72 -26.11 -11.74
CA GLN A 266 -25.15 -26.05 -11.38
C GLN A 266 -25.92 -25.09 -12.28
N ALA A 267 -25.36 -23.92 -12.58
CA ALA A 267 -25.97 -22.96 -13.47
C ALA A 267 -26.10 -23.50 -14.90
N MET A 268 -25.06 -24.16 -15.41
CA MET A 268 -25.12 -24.85 -16.70
C MET A 268 -26.20 -25.92 -16.70
N TYR A 269 -26.31 -26.74 -15.64
CA TYR A 269 -27.36 -27.75 -15.50
C TYR A 269 -28.78 -27.15 -15.53
N ALA A 270 -28.99 -26.01 -14.86
CA ALA A 270 -30.27 -25.28 -14.88
C ALA A 270 -30.56 -24.60 -16.25
N GLY A 271 -29.56 -24.52 -17.13
CA GLY A 271 -29.66 -23.87 -18.44
C GLY A 271 -29.40 -22.36 -18.41
N ALA A 272 -28.63 -21.87 -17.44
CA ALA A 272 -28.02 -20.55 -17.53
C ALA A 272 -26.73 -20.63 -18.37
N VAL A 273 -26.50 -19.65 -19.24
CA VAL A 273 -25.28 -19.60 -20.06
C VAL A 273 -24.13 -19.05 -19.22
N PRO A 274 -23.04 -19.80 -18.98
CA PRO A 274 -21.93 -19.28 -18.20
C PRO A 274 -21.09 -18.29 -19.02
N VAL A 275 -20.70 -17.18 -18.40
CA VAL A 275 -19.67 -16.26 -18.89
C VAL A 275 -18.56 -16.20 -17.84
N VAL A 276 -17.39 -16.74 -18.19
CA VAL A 276 -16.26 -16.94 -17.28
C VAL A 276 -14.99 -16.30 -17.83
N PHE A 277 -14.04 -15.97 -16.96
CA PHE A 277 -12.71 -15.56 -17.42
C PHE A 277 -11.85 -16.76 -17.86
N SER A 278 -10.96 -16.53 -18.83
CA SER A 278 -9.94 -17.48 -19.35
C SER A 278 -8.82 -17.75 -18.35
N ARG A 279 -9.18 -18.26 -17.16
CA ARG A 279 -8.26 -18.41 -16.02
C ARG A 279 -8.41 -19.76 -15.36
N GLY A 280 -7.27 -20.43 -15.11
CA GLY A 280 -7.20 -21.68 -14.37
C GLY A 280 -8.17 -22.73 -14.91
N GLY A 281 -8.75 -23.54 -14.03
CA GLY A 281 -9.70 -24.57 -14.44
C GLY A 281 -11.07 -24.06 -14.90
N LEU A 282 -11.41 -22.78 -14.74
CA LEU A 282 -12.69 -22.23 -15.19
C LEU A 282 -12.86 -22.30 -16.70
N GLN A 283 -11.79 -22.01 -17.44
CA GLN A 283 -11.82 -22.04 -18.91
C GLN A 283 -12.09 -23.45 -19.44
N ASP A 284 -11.72 -24.49 -18.68
CA ASP A 284 -11.92 -25.89 -19.05
C ASP A 284 -13.32 -26.41 -18.68
N LEU A 285 -14.07 -25.66 -17.86
CA LEU A 285 -15.47 -25.98 -17.52
C LEU A 285 -16.43 -25.60 -18.64
N VAL A 286 -16.07 -24.64 -19.50
CA VAL A 286 -16.93 -24.08 -20.54
C VAL A 286 -16.28 -24.28 -21.90
N ILE A 287 -17.05 -24.77 -22.88
CA ILE A 287 -16.60 -24.82 -24.27
C ILE A 287 -17.05 -23.49 -24.90
N HIS A 288 -16.09 -22.59 -25.13
CA HIS A 288 -16.33 -21.26 -25.71
C HIS A 288 -17.19 -21.34 -26.98
N GLU A 289 -18.18 -20.45 -27.10
CA GLU A 289 -19.20 -20.37 -28.17
C GLU A 289 -20.09 -21.61 -28.34
N PHE A 290 -19.91 -22.67 -27.54
CA PHE A 290 -20.74 -23.87 -27.61
C PHE A 290 -21.64 -24.01 -26.38
N SER A 291 -21.06 -24.06 -25.18
CA SER A 291 -21.75 -24.20 -23.90
C SER A 291 -21.65 -22.96 -23.00
N GLY A 292 -21.10 -21.87 -23.53
CA GLY A 292 -20.95 -20.58 -22.85
C GLY A 292 -19.86 -19.72 -23.47
N LEU A 293 -19.47 -18.64 -22.79
CA LEU A 293 -18.44 -17.72 -23.26
C LEU A 293 -17.28 -17.66 -22.25
N VAL A 294 -16.07 -17.84 -22.77
CA VAL A 294 -14.80 -17.64 -22.06
C VAL A 294 -14.20 -16.33 -22.56
N VAL A 295 -13.90 -15.39 -21.68
CA VAL A 295 -13.43 -14.03 -22.03
C VAL A 295 -12.17 -13.64 -21.25
N ASP A 296 -11.36 -12.73 -21.77
CA ASP A 296 -10.03 -12.45 -21.20
C ASP A 296 -10.00 -11.29 -20.18
N ASP A 297 -10.94 -10.35 -20.31
CA ASP A 297 -10.93 -9.08 -19.60
C ASP A 297 -12.34 -8.50 -19.36
N MET A 298 -12.40 -7.37 -18.64
CA MET A 298 -13.66 -6.71 -18.27
C MET A 298 -14.45 -6.18 -19.48
N PRO A 299 -13.83 -5.53 -20.49
CA PRO A 299 -14.55 -5.12 -21.69
C PRO A 299 -15.19 -6.31 -22.43
N ALA A 300 -14.44 -7.40 -22.61
CA ALA A 300 -14.96 -8.61 -23.25
C ALA A 300 -16.09 -9.26 -22.45
N TYR A 301 -16.02 -9.23 -21.10
CA TYR A 301 -17.13 -9.66 -20.25
C TYR A 301 -18.40 -8.86 -20.49
N SER A 302 -18.29 -7.53 -20.52
CA SER A 302 -19.45 -6.64 -20.74
C SER A 302 -20.07 -6.89 -22.12
N ALA A 303 -19.22 -6.99 -23.15
CA ALA A 303 -19.65 -7.28 -24.51
C ALA A 303 -20.30 -8.67 -24.66
N ALA A 304 -19.81 -9.67 -23.93
CA ALA A 304 -20.41 -11.01 -23.90
C ALA A 304 -21.82 -11.00 -23.30
N LEU A 305 -22.06 -10.20 -22.25
CA LEU A 305 -23.40 -10.02 -21.68
C LEU A 305 -24.34 -9.35 -22.70
N GLU A 306 -23.89 -8.28 -23.37
CA GLU A 306 -24.64 -7.58 -24.40
C GLU A 306 -24.99 -8.53 -25.57
N TYR A 307 -24.02 -9.30 -26.05
CA TYR A 307 -24.21 -10.28 -27.13
C TYR A 307 -25.31 -11.29 -26.79
N LEU A 308 -25.27 -11.89 -25.59
CA LEU A 308 -26.25 -12.88 -25.14
C LEU A 308 -27.66 -12.28 -24.94
N TYR A 309 -27.73 -10.99 -24.62
CA TYR A 309 -28.99 -10.25 -24.56
C TYR A 309 -29.57 -9.98 -25.96
N GLU A 310 -28.75 -9.48 -26.89
CA GLU A 310 -29.15 -9.12 -28.25
C GLU A 310 -29.49 -10.33 -29.13
N HIS A 311 -28.92 -11.50 -28.82
CA HIS A 311 -29.06 -12.73 -29.61
C HIS A 311 -29.77 -13.84 -28.82
N PRO A 312 -31.08 -13.72 -28.52
CA PRO A 312 -31.79 -14.68 -27.67
C PRO A 312 -31.85 -16.10 -28.24
N GLN A 313 -31.87 -16.25 -29.57
CA GLN A 313 -31.82 -17.58 -30.21
C GLN A 313 -30.48 -18.27 -29.95
N GLU A 314 -29.40 -17.51 -30.04
CA GLU A 314 -28.06 -18.01 -29.79
C GLU A 314 -27.85 -18.33 -28.31
N ARG A 315 -28.33 -17.45 -27.42
CA ARG A 315 -28.35 -17.72 -25.99
C ARG A 315 -29.13 -18.99 -25.66
N GLN A 316 -30.28 -19.22 -26.30
CA GLN A 316 -31.05 -20.45 -26.13
C GLN A 316 -30.27 -21.68 -26.60
N ARG A 317 -29.64 -21.61 -27.78
CA ARG A 317 -28.77 -22.69 -28.29
C ARG A 317 -27.63 -23.01 -27.31
N MET A 318 -26.93 -22.00 -26.83
CA MET A 318 -25.85 -22.17 -25.85
C MET A 318 -26.37 -22.71 -24.52
N SER A 319 -27.56 -22.28 -24.07
CA SER A 319 -28.22 -22.79 -22.85
C SER A 319 -28.51 -24.28 -22.94
N ASP A 320 -29.09 -24.75 -24.05
CA ASP A 320 -29.40 -26.16 -24.26
C ASP A 320 -28.13 -27.02 -24.34
N ASN A 321 -27.08 -26.49 -24.97
CA ASN A 321 -25.76 -27.11 -25.00
C ASN A 321 -25.11 -27.16 -23.61
N ALA A 322 -25.17 -26.07 -22.84
CA ALA A 322 -24.64 -25.99 -21.48
C ALA A 322 -25.29 -27.04 -20.57
N ARG A 323 -26.62 -27.16 -20.64
CA ARG A 323 -27.38 -28.16 -19.90
C ARG A 323 -26.97 -29.58 -20.29
N SER A 324 -26.90 -29.86 -21.59
CA SER A 324 -26.51 -31.18 -22.09
C SER A 324 -25.08 -31.54 -21.69
N TYR A 325 -24.16 -30.58 -21.81
CA TYR A 325 -22.77 -30.74 -21.42
C TYR A 325 -22.62 -30.98 -19.93
N ALA A 326 -23.31 -30.22 -19.08
CA ALA A 326 -23.25 -30.38 -17.63
C ALA A 326 -23.74 -31.76 -17.18
N ARG A 327 -24.84 -32.25 -17.74
CA ARG A 327 -25.32 -33.63 -17.48
C ARG A 327 -24.29 -34.69 -17.84
N GLN A 328 -23.68 -34.56 -19.02
CA GLN A 328 -22.76 -35.56 -19.52
C GLN A 328 -21.41 -35.54 -18.80
N MET A 329 -20.94 -34.36 -18.40
CA MET A 329 -19.57 -34.18 -17.91
C MET A 329 -19.47 -34.04 -16.39
N PHE A 330 -20.47 -33.41 -15.77
CA PHE A 330 -20.46 -33.06 -14.35
C PHE A 330 -21.44 -33.87 -13.50
N GLY A 331 -22.11 -34.87 -14.09
CA GLY A 331 -22.91 -35.83 -13.34
C GLY A 331 -22.05 -36.67 -12.38
N SER A 332 -22.50 -36.78 -11.13
CA SER A 332 -21.81 -37.50 -10.06
C SER A 332 -21.57 -38.98 -10.37
N GLU A 333 -22.45 -39.60 -11.16
CA GLU A 333 -22.34 -40.98 -11.65
C GLU A 333 -21.08 -41.21 -12.49
N ARG A 334 -20.67 -40.20 -13.28
CA ARG A 334 -19.46 -40.28 -14.10
C ARG A 334 -18.20 -40.24 -13.25
N SER A 335 -18.15 -39.33 -12.27
CA SER A 335 -17.03 -39.27 -11.33
C SER A 335 -16.94 -40.53 -10.48
N ALA A 336 -18.07 -41.07 -10.01
CA ALA A 336 -18.13 -42.36 -9.33
C ALA A 336 -17.60 -43.51 -10.22
N ALA A 337 -18.03 -43.60 -11.49
CA ALA A 337 -17.54 -44.62 -12.42
C ALA A 337 -16.02 -44.56 -12.62
N LYS A 338 -15.46 -43.36 -12.81
CA LYS A 338 -14.01 -43.16 -12.92
C LYS A 338 -13.27 -43.53 -11.64
N LEU A 339 -13.77 -43.09 -10.47
CA LEU A 339 -13.18 -43.46 -9.18
C LEU A 339 -13.18 -44.97 -8.99
N ARG A 340 -14.24 -45.68 -9.39
CA ARG A 340 -14.28 -47.14 -9.33
C ARG A 340 -13.18 -47.79 -10.17
N CYS A 341 -12.94 -47.30 -11.38
CA CYS A 341 -11.86 -47.78 -12.23
C CYS A 341 -10.48 -47.59 -11.56
N ILE A 342 -10.25 -46.40 -10.98
CA ILE A 342 -9.03 -46.09 -10.24
C ILE A 342 -8.89 -46.98 -9.01
N TYR A 343 -9.95 -47.14 -8.21
CA TYR A 343 -9.93 -47.99 -7.03
C TYR A 343 -9.66 -49.46 -7.37
N ASN A 344 -10.31 -50.00 -8.41
CA ASN A 344 -10.05 -51.36 -8.89
C ASN A 344 -8.60 -51.55 -9.36
N ARG A 345 -7.99 -50.51 -9.96
CA ARG A 345 -6.58 -50.52 -10.32
C ARG A 345 -5.69 -50.52 -9.08
N MET A 346 -5.97 -49.62 -8.13
CA MET A 346 -5.22 -49.51 -6.88
C MET A 346 -5.22 -50.83 -6.10
N MET A 347 -6.34 -51.54 -6.07
CA MET A 347 -6.44 -52.83 -5.40
C MET A 347 -5.52 -53.92 -5.96
N LYS A 348 -5.03 -53.77 -7.19
CA LYS A 348 -4.05 -54.71 -7.79
C LYS A 348 -2.62 -54.49 -7.28
N GLN A 349 -2.35 -53.34 -6.68
CA GLN A 349 -1.04 -53.02 -6.10
C GLN A 349 -1.01 -53.46 -4.63
N PRO A 350 0.15 -53.88 -4.09
CA PRO A 350 0.29 -54.13 -2.66
C PRO A 350 0.22 -52.81 -1.88
N LYS A 351 -0.16 -52.89 -0.60
CA LYS A 351 0.07 -51.76 0.33
C LYS A 351 1.58 -51.58 0.51
N ARG A 352 2.06 -50.35 0.57
CA ARG A 352 3.47 -50.02 0.81
C ARG A 352 3.61 -48.88 1.81
N GLU A 353 4.83 -48.67 2.29
CA GLU A 353 5.17 -47.48 3.05
C GLU A 353 5.37 -46.27 2.12
N HIS A 354 5.11 -45.09 2.67
CA HIS A 354 5.20 -43.81 1.98
C HIS A 354 6.12 -42.91 2.80
N HIS A 355 7.26 -42.57 2.23
CA HIS A 355 8.25 -41.71 2.87
C HIS A 355 8.45 -40.50 1.98
N TRP A 356 8.32 -39.30 2.54
CA TRP A 356 8.60 -38.07 1.80
C TRP A 356 10.09 -38.02 1.44
N PRO A 357 10.46 -37.80 0.15
CA PRO A 357 11.85 -37.69 -0.26
C PRO A 357 12.59 -36.64 0.58
N LEU A 358 13.71 -37.03 1.18
CA LEU A 358 14.58 -36.08 1.87
C LEU A 358 15.26 -35.16 0.85
N PRO A 359 15.51 -33.87 1.18
CA PRO A 359 16.26 -32.99 0.29
C PRO A 359 17.67 -33.54 0.01
N ILE A 360 18.14 -33.33 -1.22
CA ILE A 360 19.55 -33.51 -1.56
C ILE A 360 20.31 -32.28 -1.02
N GLY A 361 20.71 -32.29 0.25
CA GLY A 361 21.48 -31.22 0.90
C GLY A 361 21.25 -31.11 2.41
N GLU A 362 22.18 -30.48 3.13
CA GLU A 362 22.04 -30.20 4.57
C GLU A 362 20.86 -29.24 4.82
N SER A 363 19.86 -29.72 5.56
CA SER A 363 18.77 -28.87 6.07
C SER A 363 19.36 -27.88 7.07
N ILE A 364 19.41 -26.60 6.71
CA ILE A 364 19.75 -25.54 7.67
C ILE A 364 18.50 -25.34 8.53
N SER A 365 18.44 -26.03 9.68
CA SER A 365 17.38 -25.81 10.66
C SER A 365 17.75 -24.61 11.53
N TYR A 366 16.95 -23.54 11.48
CA TYR A 366 17.04 -22.45 12.45
C TYR A 366 16.03 -22.71 13.58
N ALA A 367 16.39 -22.38 14.82
CA ALA A 367 15.45 -22.53 15.93
C ALA A 367 14.24 -21.61 15.72
N GLY A 368 13.03 -22.20 15.65
CA GLY A 368 11.77 -21.47 15.47
C GLY A 368 11.33 -21.24 14.03
N THR A 369 11.87 -22.00 13.06
CA THR A 369 11.45 -21.95 11.63
C THR A 369 10.81 -23.23 11.11
N ASP A 370 10.40 -24.15 12.00
CA ASP A 370 9.85 -25.46 11.62
C ASP A 370 8.63 -25.32 10.68
N GLY A 371 7.80 -24.30 10.89
CA GLY A 371 6.63 -24.02 10.06
C GLY A 371 6.99 -23.47 8.69
N ALA A 372 7.92 -22.51 8.62
CA ALA A 372 8.42 -21.93 7.38
C ALA A 372 9.18 -22.95 6.52
N GLU A 373 9.99 -23.80 7.15
CA GLU A 373 10.68 -24.91 6.48
C GLU A 373 9.69 -25.93 5.93
N LEU A 374 8.69 -26.32 6.72
CA LEU A 374 7.64 -27.22 6.26
C LEU A 374 6.85 -26.62 5.10
N PHE A 375 6.50 -25.33 5.19
CA PHE A 375 5.83 -24.60 4.12
C PHE A 375 6.65 -24.60 2.84
N ILE A 376 7.94 -24.25 2.89
CA ILE A 376 8.82 -24.25 1.71
C ILE A 376 8.92 -25.63 1.07
N ARG A 377 8.94 -26.72 1.86
CA ARG A 377 8.95 -28.10 1.31
C ARG A 377 7.74 -28.40 0.43
N THR A 378 6.59 -27.77 0.71
CA THR A 378 5.38 -27.91 -0.13
C THR A 378 5.47 -27.15 -1.45
N LEU A 379 6.47 -26.29 -1.60
CA LEU A 379 6.70 -25.42 -2.75
C LEU A 379 7.83 -25.93 -3.66
N GLY A 380 8.25 -27.19 -3.46
CA GLY A 380 9.29 -27.86 -4.24
C GLY A 380 10.69 -27.56 -3.69
N LEU A 381 11.51 -28.60 -3.61
CA LEU A 381 12.89 -28.48 -3.15
C LEU A 381 13.82 -28.04 -4.29
N GLY A 382 14.75 -27.13 -3.98
CA GLY A 382 15.82 -26.77 -4.92
C GLY A 382 15.39 -26.00 -6.16
N GLN A 383 14.19 -25.41 -6.18
CA GLN A 383 13.81 -24.45 -7.22
C GLN A 383 14.59 -23.15 -6.97
N GLU A 384 15.55 -22.83 -7.84
CA GLU A 384 16.43 -21.65 -7.71
C GLU A 384 15.63 -20.34 -7.60
N ASP A 385 14.39 -20.31 -8.12
CA ASP A 385 13.52 -19.14 -8.16
C ASP A 385 12.44 -19.12 -7.05
N ASN A 386 12.48 -20.00 -6.04
CA ASN A 386 11.47 -19.98 -4.96
C ASN A 386 11.68 -18.77 -4.03
N PRO A 387 10.79 -17.76 -4.05
CA PRO A 387 11.03 -16.51 -3.32
C PRO A 387 10.96 -16.71 -1.79
N PHE A 388 10.25 -17.72 -1.29
CA PHE A 388 10.23 -18.02 0.14
C PHE A 388 11.56 -18.60 0.62
N GLN A 389 12.17 -19.48 -0.18
CA GLN A 389 13.50 -20.01 0.11
C GLN A 389 14.55 -18.90 0.05
N ILE A 390 14.53 -18.05 -1.00
CA ILE A 390 15.44 -16.90 -1.14
C ILE A 390 15.28 -15.96 0.06
N SER A 391 14.04 -15.60 0.42
CA SER A 391 13.75 -14.74 1.58
C SER A 391 14.23 -15.34 2.92
N LEU A 392 14.35 -16.66 3.03
CA LEU A 392 14.79 -17.36 4.24
C LEU A 392 16.32 -17.48 4.33
N SER A 393 16.99 -17.79 3.22
CA SER A 393 18.38 -18.27 3.26
C SER A 393 19.38 -17.50 2.39
N ALA A 394 18.95 -16.60 1.50
CA ALA A 394 19.88 -15.90 0.61
C ALA A 394 20.82 -14.97 1.39
N ALA A 395 22.09 -14.92 0.96
CA ALA A 395 23.12 -14.08 1.56
C ALA A 395 23.13 -12.65 1.00
N ASP A 396 22.74 -12.48 -0.26
CA ASP A 396 22.61 -11.17 -0.90
C ASP A 396 21.29 -10.52 -0.50
N PHE A 397 21.37 -9.27 -0.02
CA PHE A 397 20.19 -8.55 0.46
C PHE A 397 19.30 -8.05 -0.68
N ASP A 398 19.85 -7.75 -1.85
CA ASP A 398 19.04 -7.30 -2.99
C ASP A 398 18.15 -8.45 -3.48
N ASP A 399 18.68 -9.67 -3.54
CA ASP A 399 17.92 -10.89 -3.85
C ASP A 399 16.79 -11.14 -2.84
N VAL A 400 17.08 -10.96 -1.54
CA VAL A 400 16.08 -11.08 -0.48
C VAL A 400 14.94 -10.07 -0.67
N LEU A 401 15.25 -8.80 -0.95
CA LEU A 401 14.23 -7.76 -1.11
C LEU A 401 13.39 -7.98 -2.37
N VAL A 402 13.99 -8.46 -3.47
CA VAL A 402 13.28 -8.85 -4.69
C VAL A 402 12.34 -10.02 -4.39
N ALA A 403 12.81 -11.05 -3.69
CA ALA A 403 12.00 -12.20 -3.31
C ALA A 403 10.84 -11.82 -2.37
N GLU A 404 11.09 -10.97 -1.37
CA GLU A 404 10.06 -10.46 -0.47
C GLU A 404 9.03 -9.57 -1.18
N GLN A 405 9.46 -8.80 -2.19
CA GLN A 405 8.54 -8.06 -3.06
C GLN A 405 7.67 -9.03 -3.86
N ALA A 406 8.24 -10.10 -4.41
CA ALA A 406 7.47 -11.14 -5.09
C ALA A 406 6.46 -11.81 -4.14
N ILE A 407 6.84 -12.11 -2.89
CA ILE A 407 5.94 -12.62 -1.85
C ILE A 407 4.81 -11.62 -1.53
N ALA A 408 5.14 -10.34 -1.38
CA ALA A 408 4.16 -9.28 -1.13
C ALA A 408 3.14 -9.19 -2.26
N GLU A 409 3.61 -9.25 -3.50
CA GLU A 409 2.82 -9.22 -4.73
C GLU A 409 2.09 -10.53 -5.03
N MET A 410 2.37 -11.61 -4.29
CA MET A 410 1.66 -12.87 -4.48
C MET A 410 0.16 -12.65 -4.29
N GLN A 411 -0.54 -13.08 -5.31
CA GLN A 411 -1.94 -12.78 -5.51
C GLN A 411 -2.84 -13.53 -4.52
N SER A 412 -2.35 -14.69 -4.05
CA SER A 412 -3.00 -15.53 -3.06
C SER A 412 -2.12 -15.77 -1.86
N SER A 413 -2.71 -15.57 -0.68
CA SER A 413 -2.09 -15.82 0.60
C SER A 413 -2.79 -16.92 1.39
N TYR A 414 -3.80 -17.61 0.83
CA TYR A 414 -4.60 -18.54 1.63
C TYR A 414 -3.75 -19.63 2.30
N VAL A 415 -2.93 -20.36 1.53
CA VAL A 415 -1.99 -21.35 2.08
C VAL A 415 -1.09 -20.72 3.14
N LEU A 416 -0.42 -19.61 2.79
CA LEU A 416 0.49 -18.92 3.68
C LEU A 416 -0.20 -18.49 4.97
N GLN A 417 -1.45 -18.03 4.89
CA GLN A 417 -2.25 -17.63 6.04
C GLN A 417 -2.65 -18.83 6.89
N GLU A 418 -3.06 -19.96 6.29
CA GLU A 418 -3.30 -21.21 7.03
C GLU A 418 -2.04 -21.65 7.79
N PHE A 419 -0.88 -21.65 7.14
CA PHE A 419 0.39 -21.96 7.79
C PHE A 419 0.73 -20.96 8.90
N SER A 420 0.59 -19.66 8.66
CA SER A 420 0.87 -18.63 9.67
C SER A 420 -0.06 -18.73 10.90
N ARG A 421 -1.32 -19.15 10.70
CA ARG A 421 -2.28 -19.35 11.79
C ARG A 421 -1.99 -20.63 12.57
N HIS A 422 -1.52 -21.68 11.89
CA HIS A 422 -1.13 -22.94 12.51
C HIS A 422 0.21 -22.85 13.26
N TYR A 423 1.15 -22.03 12.76
CA TYR A 423 2.45 -21.75 13.39
C TYR A 423 2.56 -20.26 13.77
N PRO A 424 1.85 -19.79 14.81
CA PRO A 424 1.84 -18.37 15.20
C PRO A 424 3.19 -17.88 15.73
N ASP A 425 4.04 -18.78 16.19
CA ASP A 425 5.36 -18.50 16.75
C ASP A 425 6.49 -18.63 15.70
N ASP A 426 6.16 -18.82 14.42
CA ASP A 426 7.15 -18.81 13.34
C ASP A 426 7.31 -17.39 12.77
N GLY A 427 8.50 -16.81 12.98
CA GLY A 427 8.76 -15.43 12.60
C GLY A 427 8.71 -15.15 11.09
N TYR A 428 9.04 -16.14 10.26
CA TYR A 428 9.08 -15.98 8.80
C TYR A 428 7.70 -16.10 8.18
N LEU A 429 6.88 -17.04 8.63
CA LEU A 429 5.49 -17.14 8.20
C LEU A 429 4.71 -15.84 8.52
N GLN A 430 4.95 -15.27 9.70
CA GLN A 430 4.34 -14.00 10.11
C GLN A 430 4.87 -12.80 9.29
N LEU A 431 6.17 -12.77 9.00
CA LEU A 431 6.77 -11.77 8.11
C LEU A 431 6.13 -11.81 6.72
N TRP A 432 6.08 -12.98 6.08
CA TRP A 432 5.53 -13.15 4.74
C TRP A 432 4.03 -12.83 4.69
N ALA A 433 3.27 -13.24 5.71
CA ALA A 433 1.85 -12.86 5.83
C ALA A 433 1.70 -11.33 5.93
N GLY A 434 2.52 -10.66 6.75
CA GLY A 434 2.52 -9.21 6.88
C GLY A 434 2.88 -8.45 5.60
N LEU A 435 3.79 -8.99 4.79
CA LEU A 435 4.12 -8.46 3.46
C LEU A 435 2.89 -8.49 2.53
N ASN A 436 2.18 -9.62 2.48
CA ASN A 436 0.98 -9.76 1.68
C ASN A 436 -0.15 -8.81 2.14
N PHE A 437 -0.40 -8.70 3.46
CA PHE A 437 -1.36 -7.75 4.00
C PHE A 437 -1.00 -6.29 3.65
N SER A 438 0.29 -5.94 3.71
CA SER A 438 0.77 -4.60 3.34
C SER A 438 0.48 -4.27 1.88
N GLN A 439 0.69 -5.22 0.98
CA GLN A 439 0.42 -5.05 -0.45
C GLN A 439 -1.06 -4.82 -0.75
N ARG A 440 -1.95 -5.46 0.03
CA ARG A 440 -3.41 -5.30 -0.06
C ARG A 440 -3.93 -4.01 0.58
N GLY A 441 -3.05 -3.19 1.18
CA GLY A 441 -3.44 -1.99 1.93
C GLY A 441 -4.03 -2.28 3.32
N GLU A 442 -3.96 -3.53 3.78
CA GLU A 442 -4.48 -3.98 5.09
C GLU A 442 -3.43 -3.71 6.19
N TYR A 443 -3.00 -2.45 6.31
CA TYR A 443 -1.83 -2.08 7.12
C TYR A 443 -1.98 -2.41 8.62
N SER A 444 -3.20 -2.50 9.14
CA SER A 444 -3.43 -2.95 10.52
C SER A 444 -3.05 -4.42 10.70
N LEU A 445 -3.55 -5.29 9.82
CA LEU A 445 -3.21 -6.73 9.84
C LEU A 445 -1.73 -6.94 9.58
N ALA A 446 -1.14 -6.17 8.67
CA ALA A 446 0.29 -6.19 8.42
C ALA A 446 1.10 -5.81 9.67
N SER A 447 0.73 -4.72 10.35
CA SER A 447 1.38 -4.28 11.58
C SER A 447 1.32 -5.38 12.65
N ASP A 448 0.17 -6.02 12.83
CA ASP A 448 -0.01 -7.10 13.80
C ASP A 448 0.87 -8.31 13.48
N ALA A 449 0.88 -8.76 12.21
CA ALA A 449 1.72 -9.85 11.74
C ALA A 449 3.21 -9.55 11.93
N PHE A 450 3.68 -8.35 11.58
CA PHE A 450 5.08 -7.98 11.79
C PHE A 450 5.46 -7.88 13.28
N HIS A 451 4.55 -7.43 14.15
CA HIS A 451 4.78 -7.47 15.60
C HIS A 451 4.86 -8.90 16.12
N GLN A 452 3.99 -9.79 15.63
CA GLN A 452 4.04 -11.21 15.98
C GLN A 452 5.35 -11.85 15.51
N ALA A 453 5.82 -11.55 14.29
CA ALA A 453 7.13 -11.98 13.80
C ALA A 453 8.27 -11.54 14.74
N SER A 454 8.21 -10.30 15.24
CA SER A 454 9.20 -9.79 16.19
C SER A 454 9.12 -10.47 17.56
N ARG A 455 7.92 -10.86 18.02
CA ARG A 455 7.69 -11.59 19.28
C ARG A 455 8.18 -13.04 19.19
N ALA A 456 7.97 -13.67 18.04
CA ALA A 456 8.48 -14.98 17.65
C ALA A 456 10.02 -15.04 17.57
N GLY A 457 10.71 -13.89 17.70
CA GLY A 457 12.17 -13.84 17.80
C GLY A 457 12.88 -13.45 16.50
N LEU A 458 12.15 -13.14 15.42
CA LEU A 458 12.77 -12.62 14.20
C LEU A 458 13.32 -11.20 14.45
N ARG A 459 14.63 -11.09 14.54
CA ARG A 459 15.35 -9.85 14.85
C ARG A 459 16.24 -9.41 13.68
N HIS A 460 15.60 -9.03 12.59
CA HIS A 460 16.29 -8.53 11.40
C HIS A 460 15.84 -7.09 11.10
N TRP A 461 16.76 -6.24 10.61
CA TRP A 461 16.46 -4.82 10.32
C TRP A 461 15.32 -4.68 9.30
N ARG A 462 15.23 -5.59 8.32
CA ARG A 462 14.17 -5.60 7.29
C ARG A 462 12.77 -5.66 7.92
N LEU A 463 12.59 -6.44 8.99
CA LEU A 463 11.30 -6.53 9.69
C LEU A 463 10.93 -5.17 10.27
N TRP A 464 11.88 -4.46 10.89
CA TRP A 464 11.63 -3.12 11.42
C TRP A 464 11.37 -2.10 10.32
N PHE A 465 11.98 -2.27 9.14
CA PHE A 465 11.66 -1.44 7.98
C PHE A 465 10.21 -1.67 7.51
N TYR A 466 9.75 -2.92 7.43
CA TYR A 466 8.36 -3.23 7.09
C TYR A 466 7.37 -2.74 8.16
N GLN A 467 7.71 -2.87 9.45
CA GLN A 467 6.94 -2.25 10.53
C GLN A 467 6.87 -0.74 10.39
N ALA A 468 7.98 -0.07 10.04
CA ALA A 468 8.01 1.38 9.84
C ALA A 468 7.07 1.79 8.71
N ARG A 469 7.10 1.07 7.58
CA ARG A 469 6.19 1.30 6.43
C ARG A 469 4.73 1.16 6.83
N ALA A 470 4.36 0.08 7.52
CA ALA A 470 2.99 -0.12 7.98
C ALA A 470 2.57 0.98 8.98
N ALA A 471 3.45 1.36 9.92
CA ALA A 471 3.18 2.42 10.88
C ALA A 471 2.98 3.79 10.21
N GLU A 472 3.77 4.13 9.18
CA GLU A 472 3.60 5.37 8.41
C GLU A 472 2.23 5.42 7.73
N GLN A 473 1.80 4.32 7.08
CA GLN A 473 0.50 4.24 6.42
C GLN A 473 -0.68 4.32 7.39
N LEU A 474 -0.49 3.86 8.64
CA LEU A 474 -1.46 4.00 9.73
C LEU A 474 -1.41 5.38 10.41
N GLY A 475 -0.59 6.32 9.94
CA GLY A 475 -0.43 7.65 10.53
C GLY A 475 0.32 7.65 11.88
N ARG A 476 0.97 6.55 12.26
CA ARG A 476 1.74 6.40 13.50
C ARG A 476 3.17 6.93 13.31
N ILE A 477 3.28 8.21 12.95
CA ILE A 477 4.53 8.84 12.47
C ILE A 477 5.69 8.72 13.47
N ASN A 478 5.43 8.91 14.77
CA ASN A 478 6.46 8.78 15.81
C ASN A 478 7.01 7.35 15.93
N GLU A 479 6.16 6.34 15.74
CA GLU A 479 6.55 4.94 15.77
C GLU A 479 7.38 4.60 14.53
N ALA A 480 6.89 4.97 13.34
CA ALA A 480 7.59 4.82 12.09
C ALA A 480 9.00 5.44 12.13
N HIS A 481 9.12 6.65 12.70
CA HIS A 481 10.39 7.35 12.83
C HIS A 481 11.39 6.60 13.71
N LYS A 482 10.95 6.12 14.89
CA LYS A 482 11.81 5.32 15.78
C LYS A 482 12.27 4.02 15.13
N LEU A 483 11.38 3.35 14.40
CA LEU A 483 11.72 2.12 13.68
C LEU A 483 12.71 2.39 12.54
N CYS A 484 12.53 3.47 11.76
CA CYS A 484 13.48 3.88 10.72
C CYS A 484 14.87 4.19 11.29
N GLN A 485 14.97 4.87 12.43
CA GLN A 485 16.25 5.10 13.11
C GLN A 485 16.92 3.77 13.48
N LYS A 486 16.16 2.86 14.08
CA LYS A 486 16.63 1.51 14.44
C LYS A 486 17.11 0.70 13.22
N VAL A 487 16.47 0.87 12.07
CA VAL A 487 16.92 0.25 10.81
C VAL A 487 18.29 0.80 10.41
N LEU A 488 18.46 2.12 10.40
CA LEU A 488 19.71 2.77 9.99
C LEU A 488 20.86 2.52 10.98
N ASP A 489 20.56 2.27 12.26
CA ASP A 489 21.57 1.84 13.24
C ASP A 489 22.20 0.47 12.89
N LEU A 490 21.46 -0.42 12.21
CA LEU A 490 21.96 -1.72 11.77
C LEU A 490 22.37 -1.76 10.28
N ALA A 491 21.72 -0.96 9.44
CA ALA A 491 21.90 -0.92 8.00
C ALA A 491 22.10 0.53 7.52
N LEU A 492 23.26 1.11 7.87
CA LEU A 492 23.58 2.54 7.71
C LEU A 492 23.33 3.10 6.30
N ASN A 493 23.55 2.31 5.26
CA ASN A 493 23.45 2.75 3.86
C ASN A 493 22.15 2.32 3.18
N PHE A 494 21.15 1.83 3.92
CA PHE A 494 19.90 1.38 3.32
C PHE A 494 19.03 2.58 2.86
N HIS A 495 19.17 2.91 1.57
CA HIS A 495 18.58 4.10 0.97
C HIS A 495 17.06 4.27 1.18
N PRO A 496 16.23 3.21 1.06
CA PRO A 496 14.79 3.34 1.31
C PRO A 496 14.45 3.83 2.72
N ALA A 497 15.19 3.41 3.75
CA ALA A 497 14.99 3.90 5.12
C ALA A 497 15.46 5.35 5.30
N MET A 498 16.53 5.79 4.61
CA MET A 498 16.98 7.18 4.63
C MET A 498 15.93 8.13 4.01
N VAL A 499 15.36 7.75 2.86
CA VAL A 499 14.29 8.50 2.19
C VAL A 499 13.06 8.59 3.09
N MET A 500 12.66 7.48 3.69
CA MET A 500 11.53 7.43 4.62
C MET A 500 11.77 8.30 5.86
N LEU A 501 12.95 8.23 6.48
CA LEU A 501 13.29 9.05 7.65
C LEU A 501 13.27 10.54 7.31
N HIS A 502 13.72 10.95 6.12
CA HIS A 502 13.63 12.34 5.67
C HIS A 502 12.16 12.81 5.58
N ARG A 503 11.28 12.00 4.97
CA ARG A 503 9.84 12.28 4.88
C ARG A 503 9.15 12.31 6.25
N LEU A 504 9.50 11.41 7.16
CA LEU A 504 8.95 11.42 8.52
C LEU A 504 9.43 12.65 9.30
N ASN A 505 10.69 13.06 9.12
CA ASN A 505 11.22 14.28 9.72
C ASN A 505 10.47 15.54 9.25
N THR A 506 10.09 15.63 7.98
CA THR A 506 9.29 16.77 7.51
C THR A 506 7.88 16.77 8.10
N GLN A 507 7.25 15.60 8.27
CA GLN A 507 5.94 15.46 8.93
C GLN A 507 6.00 15.74 10.44
N LEU A 508 7.11 15.42 11.11
CA LEU A 508 7.33 15.69 12.53
C LEU A 508 7.80 17.12 12.82
N ARG A 509 8.13 17.93 11.80
CA ARG A 509 8.39 19.36 11.98
C ARG A 509 7.11 20.03 12.47
N LYS A 510 7.14 20.59 13.69
CA LYS A 510 6.10 21.49 14.18
C LYS A 510 5.91 22.64 13.17
N PRO A 511 4.68 23.13 12.95
CA PRO A 511 4.45 24.29 12.07
C PRO A 511 5.34 25.44 12.51
N GLN A 512 6.21 25.89 11.60
CA GLN A 512 7.16 26.96 11.84
C GLN A 512 6.38 28.24 12.17
N GLN A 513 6.63 28.84 13.33
CA GLN A 513 6.04 30.15 13.62
C GLN A 513 6.62 31.15 12.62
N SER A 514 5.76 31.83 11.85
CA SER A 514 6.15 32.74 10.76
C SER A 514 7.29 33.68 11.19
N ARG A 515 8.29 33.80 10.31
CA ARG A 515 9.44 34.71 10.46
C ARG A 515 9.52 35.64 9.26
N VAL A 516 10.14 36.80 9.42
CA VAL A 516 10.30 37.77 8.32
C VAL A 516 11.76 37.83 7.84
N VAL A 517 11.93 38.14 6.57
CA VAL A 517 13.24 38.40 5.96
C VAL A 517 13.51 39.91 6.02
N LEU A 518 14.62 40.28 6.64
CA LEU A 518 15.12 41.65 6.70
C LEU A 518 16.29 41.81 5.73
N PHE A 519 16.09 42.52 4.63
CA PHE A 519 17.11 42.67 3.59
C PHE A 519 17.49 44.14 3.40
N SER A 520 18.79 44.45 3.46
CA SER A 520 19.27 45.83 3.25
C SER A 520 20.76 45.88 2.94
N TYR A 521 21.22 46.97 2.34
CA TYR A 521 22.65 47.25 2.23
C TYR A 521 23.26 47.45 3.65
N PRO A 522 24.52 47.06 3.89
CA PRO A 522 25.20 47.29 5.16
C PRO A 522 25.10 48.74 5.67
N ARG A 523 25.10 48.93 6.99
CA ARG A 523 25.03 50.26 7.66
C ARG A 523 23.73 51.07 7.44
N SER A 524 22.66 50.43 6.94
CA SER A 524 21.34 51.05 6.75
C SER A 524 20.47 51.18 8.01
N GLY A 525 21.00 50.86 9.20
CA GLY A 525 20.26 51.01 10.47
C GLY A 525 19.68 49.73 11.07
N ASN A 526 20.07 48.56 10.57
CA ASN A 526 19.55 47.25 10.99
C ASN A 526 19.57 46.96 12.49
N THR A 527 20.54 47.49 13.25
CA THR A 527 20.59 47.26 14.71
C THR A 527 19.37 47.85 15.42
N TRP A 528 18.94 49.05 15.04
CA TRP A 528 17.76 49.69 15.64
C TRP A 528 16.47 48.98 15.22
N LEU A 529 16.34 48.63 13.94
CA LEU A 529 15.16 47.93 13.46
C LEU A 529 15.03 46.52 14.06
N ARG A 530 16.12 45.75 14.15
CA ARG A 530 16.13 44.45 14.83
C ARG A 530 15.78 44.57 16.31
N TYR A 531 16.24 45.64 16.98
CA TYR A 531 15.84 45.92 18.36
C TYR A 531 14.32 46.06 18.46
N ILE A 532 13.71 46.88 17.60
CA ILE A 532 12.26 47.08 17.56
C ILE A 532 11.54 45.73 17.31
N ILE A 533 11.95 44.97 16.29
CA ILE A 533 11.32 43.68 15.96
C ILE A 533 11.41 42.70 17.12
N GLU A 534 12.58 42.57 17.77
CA GLU A 534 12.74 41.63 18.89
C GLU A 534 11.86 42.02 20.09
N VAL A 535 11.75 43.30 20.42
CA VAL A 535 10.90 43.77 21.54
C VAL A 535 9.42 43.62 21.20
N LEU A 536 8.99 44.00 19.99
CA LEU A 536 7.59 43.87 19.58
C LEU A 536 7.14 42.40 19.53
N THR A 537 8.03 41.48 19.12
CA THR A 537 7.68 40.06 18.94
C THR A 537 7.98 39.18 20.15
N GLY A 538 8.79 39.65 21.11
CA GLY A 538 9.31 38.84 22.22
C GLY A 538 10.22 37.67 21.77
N ARG A 539 10.67 37.67 20.51
CA ARG A 539 11.43 36.59 19.86
C ARG A 539 12.75 37.13 19.30
N PRO A 540 13.82 36.32 19.23
CA PRO A 540 15.13 36.79 18.78
C PRO A 540 15.16 37.03 17.27
N SER A 541 16.11 37.85 16.79
CA SER A 541 16.42 37.98 15.36
C SER A 541 17.83 37.45 15.09
N ILE A 542 18.04 36.78 13.95
CA ILE A 542 19.33 36.18 13.61
C ILE A 542 19.91 36.76 12.32
N SER A 543 21.20 36.53 12.13
CA SER A 543 21.93 36.76 10.89
C SER A 543 22.59 35.42 10.52
N PRO A 544 22.56 34.98 9.24
CA PRO A 544 23.18 33.72 8.81
C PRO A 544 24.70 33.70 9.07
N ASP A 545 25.31 34.87 9.05
CA ASP A 545 26.71 35.06 9.38
C ASP A 545 26.91 34.85 10.88
N ASN A 546 27.48 33.71 11.25
CA ASN A 546 27.84 33.34 12.62
C ASN A 546 29.05 34.15 13.14
N ILE A 547 29.06 35.46 12.88
CA ILE A 547 30.06 36.42 13.33
C ILE A 547 29.74 36.78 14.78
N ILE A 548 30.75 36.70 15.66
CA ILE A 548 30.63 36.98 17.11
C ILE A 548 29.92 38.32 17.41
N ASN A 549 29.98 39.29 16.48
CA ASN A 549 29.40 40.64 16.58
C ASN A 549 27.96 40.78 16.02
N ASP A 550 27.34 39.73 15.47
CA ASP A 550 25.99 39.79 14.85
C ASP A 550 24.94 38.86 15.49
N ARG A 551 25.15 38.54 16.78
CA ARG A 551 24.18 37.84 17.64
C ARG A 551 22.83 38.59 17.73
N PRO A 552 21.74 37.91 18.12
CA PRO A 552 20.48 38.55 18.50
C PRO A 552 20.66 39.78 19.39
N ILE A 553 19.84 40.80 19.18
CA ILE A 553 19.95 42.08 19.88
C ILE A 553 19.75 41.90 21.39
N CYS A 554 18.83 41.03 21.80
CA CYS A 554 18.59 40.66 23.18
C CYS A 554 19.82 40.04 23.89
N ILE A 555 20.74 39.44 23.13
CA ILE A 555 22.03 38.94 23.63
C ILE A 555 23.06 40.06 23.67
N ARG A 556 23.11 40.93 22.65
CA ARG A 556 24.08 42.02 22.53
C ARG A 556 23.87 43.13 23.56
N VAL A 557 22.63 43.49 23.84
CA VAL A 557 22.25 44.62 24.69
C VAL A 557 21.95 44.15 26.12
N GLY A 558 21.43 42.93 26.29
CA GLY A 558 20.99 42.40 27.58
C GLY A 558 19.72 43.07 28.12
N GLY A 559 19.03 42.44 29.07
CA GLY A 559 17.89 43.04 29.78
C GLY A 559 16.67 43.38 28.92
N LEU A 560 16.46 42.67 27.80
CA LEU A 560 15.22 42.73 27.01
C LEU A 560 14.32 41.54 27.38
N ASP A 561 13.02 41.77 27.45
CA ASP A 561 12.00 40.73 27.65
C ASP A 561 11.76 39.97 26.34
N VAL A 562 12.73 39.13 25.99
CA VAL A 562 12.76 38.33 24.76
C VAL A 562 13.07 36.88 25.13
N ASN A 563 12.21 35.95 24.72
CA ASN A 563 12.45 34.53 24.90
C ASN A 563 13.57 34.06 23.96
N ARG A 564 14.77 33.90 24.50
CA ARG A 564 15.98 33.53 23.74
C ARG A 564 15.94 32.14 23.12
N GLU A 565 15.08 31.26 23.64
CA GLU A 565 14.92 29.88 23.16
C GLU A 565 13.82 29.77 22.10
N ALA A 566 13.06 30.84 21.85
CA ALA A 566 12.05 30.86 20.81
C ALA A 566 12.67 30.85 19.41
N GLN A 567 11.93 30.31 18.42
CA GLN A 567 12.34 30.41 17.02
C GLN A 567 12.49 31.89 16.62
N PRO A 568 13.47 32.25 15.77
CA PRO A 568 13.69 33.65 15.40
C PRO A 568 12.48 34.28 14.70
N SER A 569 12.14 35.53 15.04
CA SER A 569 11.08 36.29 14.37
C SER A 569 11.55 36.97 13.08
N ALA A 570 12.85 37.22 12.95
CA ALA A 570 13.44 37.81 11.75
C ALA A 570 14.83 37.23 11.43
N ILE A 571 15.16 37.18 10.13
CA ILE A 571 16.48 36.83 9.62
C ILE A 571 17.00 37.96 8.75
N LYS A 572 18.22 38.43 9.03
CA LYS A 572 18.83 39.58 8.36
C LYS A 572 19.85 39.15 7.31
N TYR A 573 19.70 39.61 6.07
CA TYR A 573 20.61 39.38 4.95
C TYR A 573 21.20 40.69 4.41
N HIS A 574 22.41 40.60 3.83
CA HIS A 574 23.05 41.74 3.14
C HIS A 574 23.30 41.50 1.65
N ARG A 575 23.21 40.25 1.18
CA ARG A 575 23.29 39.89 -0.25
C ARG A 575 22.14 38.97 -0.64
N LEU A 576 21.71 39.03 -1.90
CA LEU A 576 20.66 38.14 -2.41
C LEU A 576 21.13 36.69 -2.40
N SER A 577 22.41 36.45 -2.70
CA SER A 577 23.02 35.11 -2.70
C SER A 577 23.03 34.41 -1.34
N GLU A 578 22.78 35.15 -0.26
CA GLU A 578 22.74 34.59 1.10
C GLU A 578 21.32 34.13 1.49
N ILE A 579 20.28 34.59 0.79
CA ILE A 579 18.89 34.26 1.12
C ILE A 579 18.66 32.76 0.86
N ASP A 580 18.30 32.03 1.93
CA ASP A 580 18.03 30.60 1.88
C ASP A 580 16.74 30.33 1.07
N GLU A 581 16.67 29.21 0.34
CA GLU A 581 15.48 28.83 -0.42
C GLU A 581 14.21 28.76 0.47
N ASN A 582 14.36 28.38 1.73
CA ASN A 582 13.26 28.33 2.70
C ASN A 582 12.80 29.73 3.17
N ASP A 583 13.60 30.77 2.93
CA ASP A 583 13.31 32.16 3.28
C ASP A 583 12.81 32.99 2.09
N ALA A 584 12.96 32.49 0.86
CA ALA A 584 12.58 33.20 -0.37
C ALA A 584 11.08 33.60 -0.40
N ASP A 585 10.18 32.79 0.17
CA ASP A 585 8.74 33.05 0.17
C ASP A 585 8.21 33.71 1.47
N GLN A 586 9.10 34.03 2.42
CA GLN A 586 8.70 34.65 3.69
C GLN A 586 8.40 36.15 3.52
N PRO A 587 7.59 36.77 4.40
CA PRO A 587 7.34 38.20 4.33
C PRO A 587 8.64 39.03 4.38
N LEU A 588 8.76 40.00 3.47
CA LEU A 588 10.00 40.74 3.23
C LEU A 588 9.93 42.17 3.81
N ILE A 589 10.96 42.56 4.56
CA ILE A 589 11.19 43.94 5.00
C ILE A 589 12.48 44.43 4.36
N VAL A 590 12.42 45.52 3.59
CA VAL A 590 13.61 46.18 3.04
C VAL A 590 13.84 47.52 3.72
N VAL A 591 15.08 47.74 4.19
CA VAL A 591 15.49 49.01 4.81
C VAL A 591 16.34 49.79 3.83
N VAL A 592 15.90 51.01 3.56
CA VAL A 592 16.58 51.95 2.68
C VAL A 592 17.12 53.10 3.53
N ARG A 593 18.37 53.45 3.28
CA ARG A 593 19.03 54.63 3.84
C ARG A 593 19.67 55.40 2.69
N ASN A 594 19.88 56.70 2.86
CA ASN A 594 20.62 57.51 1.90
C ASN A 594 21.94 56.81 1.49
N TYR A 595 22.09 56.50 0.20
CA TYR A 595 23.25 55.77 -0.34
C TYR A 595 24.57 56.51 -0.09
N LYS A 596 24.56 57.84 -0.14
CA LYS A 596 25.73 58.68 0.18
C LYS A 596 26.17 58.50 1.64
N GLU A 597 25.24 58.17 2.53
CA GLU A 597 25.55 57.90 3.94
C GLU A 597 26.00 56.47 4.18
N CYS A 598 25.22 55.48 3.75
CA CYS A 598 25.51 54.10 4.09
C CYS A 598 26.72 53.53 3.34
N ILE A 599 26.94 53.91 2.07
CA ILE A 599 28.09 53.41 1.30
C ILE A 599 29.39 54.02 1.85
N VAL A 600 29.45 55.34 2.05
CA VAL A 600 30.63 56.00 2.63
C VAL A 600 30.93 55.44 4.02
N ARG A 601 29.91 55.20 4.85
CA ARG A 601 30.09 54.59 6.18
C ARG A 601 30.51 53.13 6.12
N ASN A 602 30.08 52.37 5.12
CA ASN A 602 30.44 50.96 4.98
C ASN A 602 31.88 50.79 4.49
N ARG A 603 32.39 51.76 3.72
CA ARG A 603 33.75 51.82 3.17
C ARG A 603 34.65 52.79 3.92
N TYR A 604 34.33 53.04 5.19
CA TYR A 604 34.95 54.06 6.05
C TYR A 604 36.48 53.93 6.20
N ASP A 605 37.04 52.74 6.00
CA ASP A 605 38.48 52.44 6.14
C ASP A 605 39.28 52.59 4.83
N LEU A 606 38.64 52.95 3.72
CA LEU A 606 39.29 53.17 2.42
C LEU A 606 39.62 54.65 2.19
N SER A 607 40.73 54.95 1.52
CA SER A 607 41.05 56.34 1.14
C SER A 607 40.14 56.85 0.02
N GLU A 608 39.97 58.17 -0.11
CA GLU A 608 39.13 58.78 -1.17
C GLU A 608 39.56 58.38 -2.60
N ARG A 609 40.82 57.95 -2.80
CA ARG A 609 41.34 57.46 -4.09
C ARG A 609 41.06 55.98 -4.36
N GLU A 610 40.65 55.23 -3.35
CA GLU A 610 40.34 53.79 -3.42
C GLU A 610 38.83 53.53 -3.44
N PHE A 611 38.01 54.58 -3.51
CA PHE A 611 36.57 54.50 -3.50
C PHE A 611 36.00 54.26 -4.91
N ASP A 612 35.51 53.04 -5.18
CA ASP A 612 34.93 52.65 -6.47
C ASP A 612 33.39 52.63 -6.39
N PHE A 613 32.75 53.78 -6.63
CA PHE A 613 31.29 53.89 -6.66
C PHE A 613 30.63 52.96 -7.71
N PRO A 614 31.17 52.85 -8.96
CA PRO A 614 30.71 51.86 -9.94
C PRO A 614 30.68 50.40 -9.47
N GLN A 615 31.50 50.00 -8.49
CA GLN A 615 31.42 48.65 -7.91
C GLN A 615 30.40 48.55 -6.76
N GLU A 616 30.16 49.63 -6.01
CA GLU A 616 29.27 49.62 -4.85
C GLU A 616 27.81 49.85 -5.18
N HIS A 617 27.51 50.70 -6.18
CA HIS A 617 26.14 51.05 -6.51
C HIS A 617 25.26 49.85 -6.94
N PRO A 618 25.73 48.76 -7.59
CA PRO A 618 24.87 47.62 -7.93
C PRO A 618 24.54 46.79 -6.70
N VAL A 619 25.46 46.70 -5.73
CA VAL A 619 25.27 46.02 -4.44
C VAL A 619 24.28 46.78 -3.57
N TYR A 620 24.32 48.11 -3.58
CA TYR A 620 23.31 48.94 -2.92
C TYR A 620 21.91 48.77 -3.52
N LEU A 621 21.81 48.62 -4.84
CA LEU A 621 20.53 48.45 -5.54
C LEU A 621 19.91 47.05 -5.38
N GLU A 622 20.69 46.06 -4.98
CA GLU A 622 20.27 44.65 -4.90
C GLU A 622 19.03 44.42 -4.00
N PRO A 623 18.95 44.95 -2.75
CA PRO A 623 17.73 44.84 -1.94
C PRO A 623 16.50 45.51 -2.56
N LEU A 624 16.70 46.63 -3.27
CA LEU A 624 15.62 47.37 -3.93
C LEU A 624 15.11 46.64 -5.17
N ARG A 625 16.00 46.06 -5.97
CA ARG A 625 15.64 45.18 -7.09
C ARG A 625 14.83 43.98 -6.60
N TYR A 626 15.28 43.36 -5.51
CA TYR A 626 14.55 42.25 -4.89
C TYR A 626 13.17 42.69 -4.41
N TYR A 627 13.09 43.80 -3.66
CA TYR A 627 11.82 44.38 -3.20
C TYR A 627 10.86 44.70 -4.34
N HIS A 628 11.35 45.34 -5.40
CA HIS A 628 10.55 45.75 -6.55
C HIS A 628 9.88 44.53 -7.20
N ASN A 629 10.65 43.45 -7.41
CA ASN A 629 10.18 42.22 -8.05
C ASN A 629 9.41 41.26 -7.12
N PHE A 630 9.54 41.42 -5.79
CA PHE A 630 8.91 40.54 -4.81
C PHE A 630 7.37 40.56 -4.89
N LYS A 631 6.74 39.38 -4.98
CA LYS A 631 5.29 39.22 -5.14
C LYS A 631 4.53 38.96 -3.83
N GLY A 632 5.23 38.52 -2.77
CA GLY A 632 4.64 38.27 -1.46
C GLY A 632 4.42 39.53 -0.63
N SER A 633 4.05 39.33 0.64
CA SER A 633 3.90 40.42 1.62
C SER A 633 5.23 41.14 1.81
N LYS A 634 5.28 42.45 1.54
CA LYS A 634 6.51 43.24 1.64
C LYS A 634 6.30 44.62 2.27
N LEU A 635 7.29 45.10 3.02
CA LEU A 635 7.33 46.41 3.66
C LEU A 635 8.64 47.13 3.35
N LEU A 636 8.57 48.40 2.95
CA LEU A 636 9.73 49.26 2.72
C LEU A 636 9.85 50.27 3.85
N ILE A 637 11.02 50.36 4.47
CA ILE A 637 11.29 51.28 5.58
C ILE A 637 12.43 52.21 5.20
N TYR A 638 12.15 53.51 5.16
CA TYR A 638 13.18 54.55 5.09
C TYR A 638 13.73 54.83 6.49
N TYR A 639 15.04 54.65 6.65
CA TYR A 639 15.68 54.81 7.96
C TYR A 639 15.51 56.23 8.52
N GLU A 640 15.62 57.26 7.68
CA GLU A 640 15.43 58.65 8.08
C GLU A 640 14.00 58.92 8.54
N THR A 641 13.00 58.31 7.88
CA THR A 641 11.60 58.39 8.31
C THR A 641 11.36 57.68 9.63
N LEU A 642 11.97 56.50 9.85
CA LEU A 642 11.93 55.83 11.16
C LEU A 642 12.51 56.70 12.28
N MET A 643 13.54 57.49 11.98
CA MET A 643 14.16 58.38 12.96
C MET A 643 13.35 59.66 13.22
N GLN A 644 12.67 60.19 12.21
CA GLN A 644 11.90 61.45 12.29
C GLN A 644 10.45 61.25 12.75
N PHE A 645 9.82 60.16 12.30
CA PHE A 645 8.40 59.84 12.54
C PHE A 645 8.26 58.37 13.01
N PRO A 646 8.87 58.02 14.15
CA PRO A 646 8.91 56.63 14.64
C PRO A 646 7.52 56.03 14.89
N GLU A 647 6.55 56.83 15.35
CA GLU A 647 5.19 56.41 15.65
C GLU A 647 4.50 55.75 14.45
N ARG A 648 4.62 56.35 13.27
CA ARG A 648 4.03 55.82 12.05
C ARG A 648 4.69 54.52 11.62
N ILE A 649 6.03 54.50 11.58
CA ILE A 649 6.78 53.35 11.09
C ILE A 649 6.64 52.15 12.03
N ILE A 650 6.57 52.37 13.35
CA ILE A 650 6.41 51.30 14.33
C ILE A 650 5.00 50.71 14.28
N ALA A 651 3.96 51.53 14.06
CA ALA A 651 2.60 51.04 13.84
C ALA A 651 2.50 50.21 12.54
N ASP A 652 3.05 50.70 11.43
CA ASP A 652 3.08 49.97 10.15
C ASP A 652 3.83 48.64 10.28
N LEU A 653 4.95 48.63 11.01
CA LEU A 653 5.73 47.43 11.29
C LEU A 653 4.97 46.43 12.16
N ALA A 654 4.32 46.88 13.25
CA ALA A 654 3.53 46.02 14.12
C ALA A 654 2.36 45.38 13.35
N SER A 655 1.66 46.16 12.52
CA SER A 655 0.60 45.66 11.65
C SER A 655 1.12 44.63 10.64
N PHE A 656 2.25 44.90 9.98
CA PHE A 656 2.89 43.96 9.06
C PHE A 656 3.28 42.64 9.72
N LEU A 657 3.73 42.70 10.98
CA LEU A 657 4.04 41.54 11.82
C LEU A 657 2.80 40.87 12.44
N LYS A 658 1.59 41.36 12.14
CA LYS A 658 0.30 40.88 12.66
C LYS A 658 0.20 40.95 14.18
N LEU A 659 0.76 42.00 14.77
CA LEU A 659 0.71 42.30 16.21
C LEU A 659 -0.42 43.28 16.51
N SER A 660 -0.94 43.26 17.73
CA SER A 660 -1.98 44.19 18.16
C SER A 660 -1.43 45.61 18.34
N GLU A 661 -2.25 46.63 18.07
CA GLU A 661 -1.94 48.05 18.24
C GLU A 661 -1.37 48.38 19.65
N LYS A 662 -1.88 47.72 20.69
CA LYS A 662 -1.38 47.82 22.06
C LYS A 662 0.14 47.58 22.17
N VAL A 663 0.69 46.63 21.40
CA VAL A 663 2.11 46.27 21.48
C VAL A 663 3.00 47.38 20.92
N SER A 664 2.57 48.04 19.83
CA SER A 664 3.25 49.23 19.31
C SER A 664 3.10 50.44 20.24
N ASP A 665 1.93 50.64 20.85
CA ASP A 665 1.68 51.74 21.79
C ASP A 665 2.56 51.60 23.04
N ASP A 666 2.63 50.39 23.62
CA ASP A 666 3.46 50.09 24.78
C ASP A 666 4.95 50.36 24.46
N PHE A 667 5.43 49.98 23.26
CA PHE A 667 6.80 50.30 22.82
C PHE A 667 7.02 51.81 22.67
N LEU A 668 6.05 52.53 22.11
CA LEU A 668 6.16 53.98 21.85
C LEU A 668 6.15 54.80 23.15
N ASN A 669 5.42 54.36 24.17
CA ASN A 669 5.40 55.00 25.49
C ASN A 669 6.81 55.10 26.12
N ASP A 670 7.65 54.10 25.89
CA ASP A 670 9.04 54.04 26.39
C ASP A 670 10.09 54.24 25.28
N TYR A 671 9.71 54.85 24.14
CA TYR A 671 10.57 54.95 22.94
C TYR A 671 11.98 55.49 23.23
N GLN A 672 12.10 56.56 24.03
CA GLN A 672 13.40 57.15 24.36
C GLN A 672 14.28 56.22 25.21
N ALA A 673 13.66 55.45 26.11
CA ALA A 673 14.36 54.45 26.91
C ALA A 673 14.86 53.30 26.03
N HIS A 674 14.00 52.80 25.13
CA HIS A 674 14.36 51.78 24.14
C HIS A 674 15.48 52.25 23.21
N PHE A 675 15.39 53.47 22.67
CA PHE A 675 16.41 54.04 21.80
C PHE A 675 17.76 54.13 22.52
N LYS A 676 17.79 54.70 23.74
CA LYS A 676 19.00 54.77 24.57
C LYS A 676 19.55 53.38 24.92
N HIS A 677 18.67 52.41 25.15
CA HIS A 677 19.08 51.04 25.46
C HIS A 677 19.74 50.37 24.26
N SER A 678 19.18 50.55 23.06
CA SER A 678 19.72 49.96 21.83
C SER A 678 21.17 50.38 21.54
N LEU A 679 21.56 51.59 21.96
CA LEU A 679 22.92 52.13 21.78
C LEU A 679 23.98 51.35 22.57
N LYS A 680 23.62 50.66 23.67
CA LYS A 680 24.58 49.85 24.46
C LYS A 680 25.17 48.70 23.66
N GLY A 681 24.43 48.18 22.67
CA GLY A 681 24.88 47.09 21.81
C GLY A 681 25.80 47.51 20.67
N TYR A 682 26.20 48.79 20.58
CA TYR A 682 26.95 49.35 19.45
C TYR A 682 28.04 50.35 19.90
N PRO A 683 29.24 49.90 20.32
CA PRO A 683 30.29 50.76 20.90
C PRO A 683 31.03 51.70 19.90
N GLY A 684 30.55 51.83 18.66
CA GLY A 684 31.23 52.59 17.58
C GLY A 684 30.39 53.68 16.90
N SER A 685 29.35 54.21 17.54
CA SER A 685 28.54 55.30 16.97
C SER A 685 29.20 56.67 17.19
N GLN A 686 29.81 57.25 16.15
CA GLN A 686 30.48 58.56 16.23
C GLN A 686 29.54 59.73 16.59
N THR A 687 28.24 59.61 16.30
CA THR A 687 27.24 60.65 16.57
C THR A 687 26.33 60.32 17.75
N GLY A 688 26.43 59.11 18.32
CA GLY A 688 25.47 58.62 19.33
C GLY A 688 24.01 58.62 18.84
N GLY A 689 23.77 58.63 17.52
CA GLY A 689 22.44 58.76 16.93
C GLY A 689 21.91 60.21 16.82
N LYS A 690 22.72 61.23 17.16
CA LYS A 690 22.28 62.65 17.21
C LYS A 690 22.31 63.39 15.86
N LYS A 691 23.01 62.86 14.85
CA LYS A 691 23.06 63.43 13.48
C LYS A 691 22.74 62.32 12.48
N ILE A 692 21.69 62.51 11.68
CA ILE A 692 21.19 61.54 10.69
C ILE A 692 22.14 61.46 9.47
N SER A 693 22.68 62.61 9.06
CA SER A 693 23.69 62.79 8.03
C SER A 693 25.02 63.24 8.65
N CYS A 694 26.11 62.55 8.33
CA CYS A 694 27.45 62.84 8.87
C CYS A 694 28.57 62.32 7.96
N HIS A 695 28.35 61.22 7.24
CA HIS A 695 29.38 60.62 6.38
C HIS A 695 29.28 61.12 4.94
N ALA A 696 28.09 61.48 4.45
CA ALA A 696 27.91 62.07 3.12
C ALA A 696 28.59 63.45 2.98
N GLU A 697 28.84 64.14 4.10
CA GLU A 697 29.59 65.41 4.15
C GLU A 697 31.07 65.24 3.72
N ARG A 698 31.60 64.01 3.66
CA ARG A 698 32.95 63.73 3.15
C ARG A 698 33.05 63.77 1.63
N LEU A 699 31.94 63.63 0.92
CA LEU A 699 31.90 63.75 -0.53
C LEU A 699 31.91 65.23 -0.92
N THR A 700 32.59 65.57 -1.99
CA THR A 700 32.42 66.89 -2.61
C THR A 700 31.02 67.03 -3.21
N ALA A 701 30.55 68.26 -3.42
CA ALA A 701 29.25 68.50 -4.07
C ALA A 701 29.18 67.87 -5.47
N GLU A 702 30.29 67.90 -6.21
CA GLU A 702 30.42 67.28 -7.54
C GLU A 702 30.31 65.74 -7.46
N GLN A 703 30.95 65.12 -6.46
CA GLN A 703 30.85 63.68 -6.24
C GLN A 703 29.42 63.25 -5.89
N ARG A 704 28.72 64.01 -5.03
CA ARG A 704 27.32 63.71 -4.68
C ARG A 704 26.40 63.79 -5.91
N LEU A 705 26.54 64.84 -6.73
CA LEU A 705 25.80 64.97 -7.99
C LEU A 705 26.14 63.85 -8.98
N SER A 706 27.41 63.47 -9.07
CA SER A 706 27.85 62.37 -9.93
C SER A 706 27.23 61.03 -9.50
N TRP A 707 27.14 60.76 -8.20
CA TRP A 707 26.52 59.54 -7.68
C TRP A 707 25.02 59.48 -7.97
N ASP A 708 24.32 60.61 -7.82
CA ASP A 708 22.90 60.73 -8.18
C ASP A 708 22.68 60.39 -9.66
N GLN A 709 23.51 60.93 -10.55
CA GLN A 709 23.46 60.64 -11.99
C GLN A 709 23.76 59.17 -12.31
N GLN A 710 24.81 58.60 -11.69
CA GLN A 710 25.23 57.22 -11.93
C GLN A 710 24.20 56.20 -11.44
N LEU A 711 23.61 56.40 -10.25
CA LEU A 711 22.54 55.52 -9.75
C LEU A 711 21.27 55.63 -10.59
N ARG A 712 20.87 56.84 -10.96
CA ARG A 712 19.70 57.05 -11.82
C ARG A 712 19.88 56.45 -13.20
N ALA A 713 21.07 56.58 -13.80
CA ALA A 713 21.39 55.98 -15.09
C ALA A 713 21.42 54.44 -15.05
N ALA A 714 21.82 53.86 -13.92
CA ALA A 714 21.89 52.41 -13.76
C ALA A 714 20.51 51.75 -13.67
N GLU A 715 19.56 52.35 -12.93
CA GLU A 715 18.22 51.81 -12.72
C GLU A 715 17.19 52.95 -12.55
N VAL A 716 16.76 53.54 -13.68
CA VAL A 716 15.88 54.72 -13.70
C VAL A 716 14.61 54.52 -12.87
N GLU A 717 13.94 53.38 -13.05
CA GLU A 717 12.67 53.10 -12.38
C GLU A 717 12.83 52.92 -10.87
N ILE A 718 13.86 52.18 -10.42
CA ILE A 718 14.14 51.98 -9.00
C ILE A 718 14.55 53.30 -8.35
N PHE A 719 15.38 54.10 -9.05
CA PHE A 719 15.81 55.39 -8.54
C PHE A 719 14.64 56.35 -8.37
N ASP A 720 13.82 56.53 -9.40
CA ASP A 720 12.72 57.49 -9.38
C ASP A 720 11.65 57.09 -8.35
N ASN A 721 11.36 55.79 -8.21
CA ASN A 721 10.36 55.27 -7.26
C ASN A 721 10.83 55.26 -5.80
N TYR A 722 12.12 54.99 -5.54
CA TYR A 722 12.57 54.69 -4.17
C TYR A 722 13.70 55.57 -3.63
N LEU A 723 14.44 56.29 -4.48
CA LEU A 723 15.67 57.01 -4.10
C LEU A 723 15.65 58.51 -4.43
N SER A 724 14.70 58.97 -5.25
CA SER A 724 14.62 60.35 -5.74
C SER A 724 14.66 61.40 -4.62
N HIS A 725 14.07 61.13 -3.45
CA HIS A 725 14.11 62.04 -2.30
C HIS A 725 15.48 62.18 -1.62
N TYR A 726 16.48 61.40 -2.03
CA TYR A 726 17.88 61.57 -1.61
C TYR A 726 18.74 62.35 -2.62
N CYS A 727 18.16 62.76 -3.77
CA CYS A 727 18.85 63.53 -4.81
C CYS A 727 19.20 64.96 -4.34
N GLU A 728 20.42 65.45 -4.63
CA GLU A 728 20.88 66.79 -4.23
C GLU A 728 19.97 67.90 -4.79
N GLN A 729 19.46 67.74 -6.02
CA GLN A 729 18.59 68.73 -6.69
C GLN A 729 17.22 68.89 -5.99
N ASP A 730 16.75 67.85 -5.30
CA ASP A 730 15.48 67.88 -4.56
C ASP A 730 15.66 68.23 -3.07
N ILE A 731 16.88 68.12 -2.54
CA ILE A 731 17.22 68.54 -1.18
C ILE A 731 17.21 70.08 -1.05
N GLU A 732 17.66 70.82 -2.07
CA GLU A 732 17.61 72.30 -2.06
C GLU A 732 16.18 72.85 -2.12
N LYS A 733 15.22 72.15 -2.74
CA LYS A 733 13.79 72.55 -2.74
C LYS A 733 13.11 72.36 -1.38
N ARG A 734 13.59 71.43 -0.55
CA ARG A 734 13.03 71.11 0.77
C ARG A 734 13.55 71.97 1.93
N TYR A 735 14.62 72.74 1.76
CA TYR A 735 14.98 73.76 2.78
C TYR A 735 14.11 75.02 2.68
N ASN A 736 13.29 75.14 1.62
CA ASN A 736 12.37 76.27 1.37
C ASN A 736 10.87 75.87 1.40
N GLN A 737 10.52 74.67 1.86
CA GLN A 737 9.15 74.18 2.10
C GLN A 737 9.12 73.31 3.35
#